data_AF-A0A3L7E146-F1
#
_entry.id   AF-A0A3L7E146-F1
#
_cell.length_a   1.000
_cell.length_b   1.000
_cell.length_c   1.000
_cell.angle_alpha   90.00
_cell.angle_beta   90.00
_cell.angle_gamma   90.00
#
_symmetry.space_group_name_H-M   'P 1'
#
loop_
_entity.id
_entity.type
_entity.pdbx_description
1 polymer ?
#
loop_
_entity_poly.entity_id
_entity_poly.type
_entity_poly.pdbx_seq_one_letter_code
_entity_poly.pdbx_strand_id
1 'polypeptide(L)'
;MNRFNLTFRGEILPGKDPEQVKARFARLFGITDPERLEHFFTGETIILRRNLDRKVAGEYYQKLHKLGAEAELVKVTAETDLPKPAATPASKNDNAHADWETARQQAEREALARRTRGTAQRRELEREEAERKRQAEETERKRQAEEAARLKAEQEAAEKRAAKEAARRQAEEAARLKAEQEAERKRKAEAAARRKAAAAEARRQEAEAAAQKKAAEEEKRRQAAQAAAKKKAAEKEKRRVAAEKAAREKAAAEAERKRREAEAARIAAEAAEQERQEKAAEARRRAREQQEQKRQRELEKKRRAKAEARRKAEEKAARRKQREAEQAAQARAEQARRQAEQEALQRARELEERAIERGARALAATGAIRATRARVKSRLELPRRSTAYHAGKASQSRTAPNLYQLRPFRNTTEVRERPALAREKKRRALLTAATALALLLILLGRLLALTPAADVTGPTALAASTGGELAVLAGKELLLHDRAGVSTTAIPARELGLTALSPPLAYTPAGELLLTAQALEDPTAGSQLWQCSLDDRQCVAMARTQAPDALSVHPLSGELFVADVAGQSLAKLAADGTRLADTDRPLAANPVLRLNAGLLLVNSSEGPAVSVLRYEDRAFGQQLDEILLLPPSALEAELSRVWDFASSDSHWWAILYNPASGASGLYLFDHDWKFIKQLATRQTTSPGQLVNWGNKILLYHPQQAQILRFSAAGKAEAPLVSESLQTMIETRASAQRLTRLAWSLALILLLGIVLVSLARAYLQAARALVYRGRPSSGAAPLDDIADDISWIDAVATRPQQLRHANVALAVVALAVVILLVGLGVSLATLVGAILVLCGPLLALQLLLRSERDYLGSWEDHLVLVDHRRLYHLASGARIQYRGPFLLVDDVVVFTGTPLLPALDAQAINREIAPLAQAGVRVDRKTLLVKLLQSHHPLARGGQVAGLCMLAGLLVMILGQLPWQG
;
A
#
# COMPACT_ATOMS: atom_id res chain seq x y z
N MET A 1 -44.54 5.88 -0.84
CA MET A 1 -43.40 6.32 0.01
C MET A 1 -43.73 7.71 0.54
N ASN A 2 -43.66 7.95 1.85
CA ASN A 2 -44.04 9.22 2.46
C ASN A 2 -42.94 10.28 2.21
N ARG A 3 -43.28 11.39 1.55
CA ARG A 3 -42.39 12.54 1.31
C ARG A 3 -42.64 13.62 2.37
N PHE A 4 -41.60 14.34 2.76
CA PHE A 4 -41.67 15.37 3.80
C PHE A 4 -41.07 16.71 3.32
N ASN A 5 -41.68 17.81 3.74
CA ASN A 5 -41.13 19.15 3.61
C ASN A 5 -40.52 19.55 4.96
N LEU A 6 -39.33 20.11 4.94
CA LEU A 6 -38.66 20.66 6.12
C LEU A 6 -38.97 22.16 6.19
N THR A 7 -39.70 22.58 7.21
CA THR A 7 -40.13 23.96 7.43
C THR A 7 -39.41 24.56 8.64
N PHE A 8 -39.13 25.86 8.58
CA PHE A 8 -38.44 26.61 9.61
C PHE A 8 -39.13 27.95 9.84
N ARG A 9 -39.36 28.31 11.10
CA ARG A 9 -40.09 29.53 11.50
C ARG A 9 -39.19 30.62 12.09
N GLY A 10 -37.87 30.44 12.10
CA GLY A 10 -36.97 31.39 12.75
C GLY A 10 -36.83 31.22 14.26
N GLU A 11 -37.46 30.20 14.86
CA GLU A 11 -37.43 29.96 16.30
C GLU A 11 -36.10 29.31 16.74
N ILE A 12 -35.54 29.83 17.83
CA ILE A 12 -34.28 29.38 18.43
C ILE A 12 -34.58 28.71 19.78
N LEU A 13 -33.97 27.56 20.02
CA LEU A 13 -34.17 26.79 21.25
C LEU A 13 -33.71 27.57 22.50
N PRO A 14 -34.45 27.48 23.62
CA PRO A 14 -34.17 28.24 24.83
C PRO A 14 -32.79 27.92 25.41
N GLY A 15 -32.06 28.95 25.83
CA GLY A 15 -30.71 28.82 26.41
C GLY A 15 -29.56 28.74 25.39
N LYS A 16 -29.80 29.07 24.11
CA LYS A 16 -28.77 29.20 23.07
C LYS A 16 -28.62 30.65 22.61
N ASP A 17 -27.37 31.03 22.37
CA ASP A 17 -26.97 32.38 21.93
C ASP A 17 -27.42 32.63 20.48
N PRO A 18 -28.32 33.61 20.23
CA PRO A 18 -28.91 33.85 18.92
C PRO A 18 -27.90 34.11 17.80
N GLU A 19 -26.81 34.85 18.08
CA GLU A 19 -25.80 35.22 17.07
C GLU A 19 -25.03 33.98 16.59
N GLN A 20 -24.67 33.08 17.53
CA GLN A 20 -23.98 31.84 17.20
C GLN A 20 -24.86 30.87 16.42
N VAL A 21 -26.17 30.83 16.71
CA VAL A 21 -27.13 29.99 15.98
C VAL A 21 -27.29 30.50 14.55
N LYS A 22 -27.45 31.82 14.35
CA LYS A 22 -27.52 32.44 13.01
C LYS A 22 -26.26 32.18 12.17
N ALA A 23 -25.07 32.37 12.74
CA ALA A 23 -23.80 32.13 12.04
C ALA A 23 -23.62 30.65 11.62
N ARG A 24 -24.01 29.71 12.49
CA ARG A 24 -23.94 28.27 12.17
C ARG A 24 -25.01 27.84 11.17
N PHE A 25 -26.20 28.44 11.23
CA PHE A 25 -27.27 28.23 10.27
C PHE A 25 -26.86 28.70 8.86
N ALA A 26 -26.27 29.90 8.77
CA ALA A 26 -25.72 30.44 7.53
C ALA A 26 -24.68 29.49 6.91
N ARG A 27 -23.78 28.95 7.74
CA ARG A 27 -22.76 27.98 7.31
C ARG A 27 -23.34 26.64 6.84
N LEU A 28 -24.44 26.16 7.43
CA LEU A 28 -25.06 24.89 7.03
C LEU A 28 -25.74 24.99 5.65
N PHE A 29 -26.31 26.15 5.32
CA PHE A 29 -27.01 26.38 4.05
C PHE A 29 -26.19 27.19 3.03
N GLY A 30 -24.97 27.59 3.38
CA GLY A 30 -24.07 28.34 2.49
C GLY A 30 -24.58 29.76 2.18
N ILE A 31 -25.23 30.42 3.13
CA ILE A 31 -25.75 31.78 2.97
C ILE A 31 -24.64 32.76 3.36
N THR A 32 -24.12 33.50 2.39
CA THR A 32 -23.07 34.52 2.58
C THR A 32 -23.61 35.95 2.74
N ASP A 33 -24.90 36.15 2.44
CA ASP A 33 -25.56 37.46 2.49
C ASP A 33 -26.31 37.64 3.83
N PRO A 34 -25.92 38.64 4.67
CA PRO A 34 -26.50 38.85 6.00
C PRO A 34 -27.95 39.34 5.97
N GLU A 35 -28.38 40.11 4.96
CA GLU A 35 -29.77 40.57 4.87
C GLU A 35 -30.72 39.41 4.58
N ARG A 36 -30.27 38.49 3.72
CA ARG A 36 -31.00 37.27 3.38
C ARG A 36 -31.06 36.30 4.56
N LEU A 37 -30.05 36.29 5.44
CA LEU A 37 -30.03 35.48 6.64
C LEU A 37 -31.08 35.97 7.66
N GLU A 38 -31.17 37.28 7.89
CA GLU A 38 -32.17 37.87 8.80
C GLU A 38 -33.60 37.57 8.36
N HIS A 39 -33.85 37.51 7.04
CA HIS A 39 -35.16 37.14 6.50
C HIS A 39 -35.64 35.73 6.90
N PHE A 40 -34.73 34.80 7.25
CA PHE A 40 -35.09 33.47 7.73
C PHE A 40 -35.49 33.43 9.23
N PHE A 41 -35.25 34.51 9.98
CA PHE A 41 -35.51 34.60 11.42
C PHE A 41 -36.64 35.60 11.77
N THR A 42 -37.52 35.89 10.80
CA THR A 42 -38.62 36.87 10.92
C THR A 42 -39.90 36.31 11.56
N GLY A 43 -39.94 35.02 11.92
CA GLY A 43 -41.15 34.36 12.42
C GLY A 43 -42.01 33.73 11.32
N GLU A 44 -41.71 33.99 10.04
CA GLU A 44 -42.47 33.45 8.91
C GLU A 44 -42.09 32.00 8.62
N THR A 45 -43.07 31.15 8.28
CA THR A 45 -42.82 29.73 7.99
C THR A 45 -42.20 29.57 6.60
N ILE A 46 -40.90 29.33 6.54
CA ILE A 46 -40.16 29.15 5.29
C ILE A 46 -39.85 27.68 5.06
N ILE A 47 -40.06 27.19 3.85
CA ILE A 47 -39.73 25.81 3.48
C ILE A 47 -38.27 25.74 3.04
N LEU A 48 -37.41 25.18 3.89
CA LEU A 48 -35.97 25.05 3.60
C LEU A 48 -35.69 24.02 2.51
N ARG A 49 -36.41 22.89 2.50
CA ARG A 49 -36.36 21.88 1.43
C ARG A 49 -37.66 21.10 1.31
N ARG A 50 -38.06 20.78 0.06
CA ARG A 50 -39.28 20.03 -0.29
C ARG A 50 -39.00 18.58 -0.70
N ASN A 51 -40.00 17.71 -0.58
CA ASN A 51 -40.02 16.32 -1.08
C ASN A 51 -38.86 15.43 -0.59
N LEU A 52 -38.43 15.60 0.65
CA LEU A 52 -37.40 14.77 1.28
C LEU A 52 -37.93 13.37 1.62
N ASP A 53 -37.08 12.37 1.41
CA ASP A 53 -37.34 11.01 1.89
C ASP A 53 -37.15 10.94 3.43
N ARG A 54 -37.87 10.04 4.10
CA ARG A 54 -37.99 9.99 5.58
C ARG A 54 -36.63 9.99 6.28
N LYS A 55 -35.65 9.24 5.76
CA LYS A 55 -34.31 9.13 6.37
C LYS A 55 -33.54 10.44 6.26
N VAL A 56 -33.55 11.05 5.07
CA VAL A 56 -32.86 12.32 4.81
C VAL A 56 -33.52 13.47 5.58
N ALA A 57 -34.85 13.48 5.63
CA ALA A 57 -35.62 14.48 6.37
C ALA A 57 -35.33 14.44 7.88
N GLY A 58 -35.22 13.25 8.47
CA GLY A 58 -34.85 13.07 9.88
C GLY A 58 -33.40 13.51 10.19
N GLU A 59 -32.46 13.26 9.27
CA GLU A 59 -31.07 13.71 9.43
C GLU A 59 -30.94 15.24 9.42
N TYR A 60 -31.66 15.93 8.55
CA TYR A 60 -31.66 17.40 8.52
C TYR A 60 -32.36 18.01 9.73
N TYR A 61 -33.48 17.45 10.18
CA TYR A 61 -34.15 17.86 11.41
C TYR A 61 -33.23 17.77 12.63
N GLN A 62 -32.53 16.64 12.80
CA GLN A 62 -31.58 16.48 13.91
C GLN A 62 -30.39 17.44 13.82
N LYS A 63 -29.91 17.76 12.62
CA LYS A 63 -28.81 18.74 12.45
C LYS A 63 -29.26 20.13 12.86
N LEU A 64 -30.46 20.57 12.48
CA LEU A 64 -31.01 21.88 12.87
C LEU A 64 -31.24 21.97 14.38
N HIS A 65 -31.82 20.92 14.97
CA HIS A 65 -32.03 20.87 16.42
C HIS A 65 -30.72 20.90 17.21
N LYS A 66 -29.65 20.24 16.73
CA LYS A 66 -28.31 20.32 17.36
C LYS A 66 -27.66 21.69 17.25
N LEU A 67 -28.01 22.46 16.21
CA LEU A 67 -27.55 23.83 16.01
C LEU A 67 -28.31 24.84 16.88
N GLY A 68 -29.42 24.43 17.52
CA GLY A 68 -30.25 25.32 18.32
C GLY A 68 -31.42 25.93 17.56
N ALA A 69 -31.70 25.48 16.33
CA ALA A 69 -32.81 25.98 15.51
C ALA A 69 -33.99 24.99 15.54
N GLU A 70 -35.20 25.49 15.79
CA GLU A 70 -36.42 24.67 15.84
C GLU A 70 -37.04 24.57 14.44
N ALA A 71 -37.07 23.36 13.89
CA ALA A 71 -37.61 23.06 12.57
C ALA A 71 -38.77 22.05 12.68
N GLU A 72 -39.65 22.02 11.68
CA GLU A 72 -40.79 21.10 11.65
C GLU A 72 -40.78 20.26 10.36
N LEU A 73 -41.26 19.02 10.46
CA LEU A 73 -41.34 18.06 9.35
C LEU A 73 -42.80 17.84 8.96
N VAL A 74 -43.22 18.46 7.86
CA VAL A 74 -44.60 18.36 7.34
C VAL A 74 -44.66 17.27 6.28
N LYS A 75 -45.54 16.27 6.46
CA LYS A 75 -45.75 15.18 5.50
C LYS A 75 -46.54 15.69 4.30
N VAL A 76 -46.06 15.44 3.08
CA VAL A 76 -46.74 15.79 1.84
C VAL A 76 -47.74 14.68 1.47
N THR A 77 -49.03 14.98 1.55
CA THR A 77 -50.14 14.21 0.96
C THR A 77 -50.56 14.89 -0.35
N ALA A 78 -50.80 14.12 -1.41
CA ALA A 78 -51.25 14.64 -2.69
C ALA A 78 -52.75 15.02 -2.64
N GLU A 79 -53.11 16.11 -3.34
CA GLU A 79 -54.43 16.81 -3.46
C GLU A 79 -54.73 17.80 -2.30
N THR A 80 -55.05 19.09 -2.50
CA THR A 80 -55.64 19.86 -3.63
C THR A 80 -55.35 21.37 -3.49
N ASP A 81 -55.39 22.11 -4.60
CA ASP A 81 -55.31 23.57 -4.74
C ASP A 81 -56.70 24.27 -4.64
N LEU A 82 -56.71 25.50 -4.08
CA LEU A 82 -57.58 26.67 -4.37
C LEU A 82 -58.98 26.87 -3.66
N PRO A 83 -59.47 28.14 -3.51
CA PRO A 83 -59.83 28.75 -2.20
C PRO A 83 -61.23 29.44 -2.07
N LYS A 84 -61.45 30.19 -0.95
CA LYS A 84 -62.37 31.36 -0.71
C LYS A 84 -63.68 31.09 0.12
N PRO A 85 -64.48 32.11 0.61
CA PRO A 85 -64.32 33.05 1.75
C PRO A 85 -65.46 33.06 2.84
N ALA A 86 -65.24 33.90 3.87
CA ALA A 86 -66.09 34.59 4.88
C ALA A 86 -67.65 34.49 4.93
N ALA A 87 -68.20 34.37 6.16
CA ALA A 87 -69.14 35.33 6.84
C ALA A 87 -69.91 34.71 8.05
N THR A 88 -70.00 35.45 9.17
CA THR A 88 -70.97 35.35 10.31
C THR A 88 -72.28 36.11 9.93
N PRO A 89 -73.37 36.29 10.75
CA PRO A 89 -73.81 35.75 12.06
C PRO A 89 -75.36 35.51 12.24
N ALA A 90 -75.77 35.30 13.51
CA ALA A 90 -77.07 35.62 14.18
C ALA A 90 -78.20 34.54 14.13
N SER A 91 -78.93 34.22 15.22
CA SER A 91 -79.80 35.09 16.02
C SER A 91 -80.44 34.32 17.20
N LYS A 92 -80.73 35.06 18.28
CA LYS A 92 -81.63 34.81 19.44
C LYS A 92 -83.12 34.71 18.98
N ASN A 93 -84.18 34.45 19.76
CA ASN A 93 -84.54 34.09 21.14
C ASN A 93 -86.06 33.74 21.13
N ASP A 94 -86.65 33.50 22.30
CA ASP A 94 -88.08 33.60 22.69
C ASP A 94 -88.76 32.22 22.88
N ASN A 95 -89.54 31.92 23.93
CA ASN A 95 -90.05 32.74 25.03
C ASN A 95 -90.41 31.87 26.24
N ALA A 96 -90.58 32.55 27.37
CA ALA A 96 -90.76 32.03 28.72
C ALA A 96 -92.09 31.27 28.98
N HIS A 97 -92.02 30.23 29.81
CA HIS A 97 -93.05 29.81 30.77
C HIS A 97 -92.43 28.79 31.74
N ALA A 98 -92.11 29.19 32.98
CA ALA A 98 -92.21 28.37 34.22
C ALA A 98 -91.41 29.01 35.39
N ASP A 99 -91.86 30.19 35.82
CA ASP A 99 -91.30 31.05 36.86
C ASP A 99 -91.47 30.54 38.32
N TRP A 100 -91.25 29.26 38.61
CA TRP A 100 -91.18 28.80 40.00
C TRP A 100 -90.17 27.67 40.27
N GLU A 101 -89.75 26.93 39.24
CA GLU A 101 -88.61 26.01 39.34
C GLU A 101 -87.26 26.75 39.34
N THR A 102 -87.18 27.89 38.66
CA THR A 102 -86.01 28.77 38.58
C THR A 102 -85.59 29.34 39.93
N ALA A 103 -86.54 29.71 40.79
CA ALA A 103 -86.26 30.27 42.12
C ALA A 103 -85.67 29.22 43.09
N ARG A 104 -86.13 27.96 43.03
CA ARG A 104 -85.58 26.85 43.84
C ARG A 104 -84.19 26.42 43.36
N GLN A 105 -83.99 26.36 42.04
CA GLN A 105 -82.68 26.05 41.44
C GLN A 105 -81.65 27.17 41.66
N GLN A 106 -82.07 28.45 41.73
CA GLN A 106 -81.17 29.55 42.07
C GLN A 106 -80.68 29.46 43.53
N ALA A 107 -81.54 29.12 44.48
CA ALA A 107 -81.15 28.96 45.89
C ALA A 107 -80.18 27.77 46.10
N GLU A 108 -80.39 26.63 45.43
CA GLU A 108 -79.45 25.50 45.46
C GLU A 108 -78.12 25.82 44.75
N ARG A 109 -78.16 26.55 43.63
CA ARG A 109 -76.95 27.00 42.93
C ARG A 109 -76.14 27.99 43.74
N GLU A 110 -76.76 28.89 44.49
CA GLU A 110 -76.06 29.82 45.37
C GLU A 110 -75.45 29.12 46.59
N ALA A 111 -76.15 28.14 47.18
CA ALA A 111 -75.60 27.31 48.26
C ALA A 111 -74.43 26.44 47.79
N LEU A 112 -74.52 25.86 46.58
CA LEU A 112 -73.44 25.12 45.94
C LEU A 112 -72.26 26.04 45.54
N ALA A 113 -72.55 27.26 45.09
CA ALA A 113 -71.55 28.28 44.72
C ALA A 113 -70.76 28.78 45.95
N ARG A 114 -71.40 28.95 47.11
CA ARG A 114 -70.71 29.33 48.35
C ARG A 114 -69.79 28.22 48.86
N ARG A 115 -70.24 26.95 48.81
CA ARG A 115 -69.38 25.79 49.16
C ARG A 115 -68.21 25.62 48.19
N THR A 116 -68.45 25.75 46.89
CA THR A 116 -67.40 25.63 45.87
C THR A 116 -66.38 26.76 45.93
N ARG A 117 -66.78 28.02 46.19
CA ARG A 117 -65.85 29.14 46.42
C ARG A 117 -64.97 28.93 47.65
N GLY A 118 -65.53 28.46 48.76
CA GLY A 118 -64.76 28.15 49.97
C GLY A 118 -63.74 27.02 49.77
N THR A 119 -64.10 25.98 49.00
CA THR A 119 -63.15 24.90 48.63
C THR A 119 -62.12 25.32 47.59
N ALA A 120 -62.47 26.25 46.69
CA ALA A 120 -61.56 26.78 45.67
C ALA A 120 -60.49 27.68 46.31
N GLN A 121 -60.89 28.61 47.21
CA GLN A 121 -59.94 29.46 47.92
C GLN A 121 -58.97 28.67 48.82
N ARG A 122 -59.43 27.61 49.50
CA ARG A 122 -58.52 26.73 50.27
C ARG A 122 -57.50 26.03 49.37
N ARG A 123 -57.93 25.55 48.20
CA ARG A 123 -57.04 24.88 47.24
C ARG A 123 -56.04 25.84 46.57
N GLU A 124 -56.43 27.10 46.36
CA GLU A 124 -55.50 28.13 45.86
C GLU A 124 -54.45 28.49 46.92
N LEU A 125 -54.85 28.69 48.18
CA LEU A 125 -53.89 28.95 49.27
C LEU A 125 -52.94 27.77 49.50
N GLU A 126 -53.43 26.53 49.46
CA GLU A 126 -52.59 25.33 49.55
C GLU A 126 -51.62 25.20 48.36
N ARG A 127 -52.04 25.62 47.15
CA ARG A 127 -51.18 25.64 45.96
C ARG A 127 -50.11 26.71 46.06
N GLU A 128 -50.47 27.93 46.48
CA GLU A 128 -49.50 29.02 46.68
C GLU A 128 -48.49 28.68 47.78
N GLU A 129 -48.92 28.04 48.87
CA GLU A 129 -48.01 27.58 49.92
C GLU A 129 -47.10 26.44 49.44
N ALA A 130 -47.63 25.50 48.65
CA ALA A 130 -46.84 24.44 48.03
C ALA A 130 -45.84 24.99 47.00
N GLU A 131 -46.21 26.00 46.23
CA GLU A 131 -45.32 26.68 45.28
C GLU A 131 -44.23 27.45 46.01
N ARG A 132 -44.55 28.15 47.10
CA ARG A 132 -43.54 28.82 47.94
C ARG A 132 -42.56 27.82 48.56
N LYS A 133 -43.03 26.67 49.04
CA LYS A 133 -42.15 25.59 49.55
C LYS A 133 -41.27 25.01 48.45
N ARG A 134 -41.80 24.79 47.24
CA ARG A 134 -41.01 24.31 46.09
C ARG A 134 -39.96 25.34 45.66
N GLN A 135 -40.31 26.63 45.63
CA GLN A 135 -39.36 27.69 45.30
C GLN A 135 -38.26 27.84 46.38
N ALA A 136 -38.61 27.68 47.66
CA ALA A 136 -37.63 27.66 48.74
C ALA A 136 -36.67 26.45 48.64
N GLU A 137 -37.21 25.24 48.42
CA GLU A 137 -36.37 24.03 48.22
C GLU A 137 -35.51 24.13 46.95
N GLU A 138 -36.03 24.72 45.87
CA GLU A 138 -35.28 24.90 44.64
C GLU A 138 -34.14 25.92 44.81
N THR A 139 -34.38 27.01 45.54
CA THR A 139 -33.33 28.00 45.83
C THR A 139 -32.25 27.43 46.75
N GLU A 140 -32.62 26.62 47.73
CA GLU A 140 -31.66 25.93 48.59
C GLU A 140 -30.85 24.88 47.82
N ARG A 141 -31.48 24.09 46.94
CA ARG A 141 -30.78 23.17 46.03
C ARG A 141 -29.84 23.89 45.08
N LYS A 142 -30.21 25.06 44.55
CA LYS A 142 -29.34 25.88 43.70
C LYS A 142 -28.12 26.37 44.47
N ARG A 143 -28.29 26.84 45.70
CA ARG A 143 -27.17 27.24 46.58
C ARG A 143 -26.23 26.07 46.88
N GLN A 144 -26.78 24.92 47.26
CA GLN A 144 -25.98 23.71 47.53
C GLN A 144 -25.25 23.21 46.27
N ALA A 145 -25.89 23.28 45.09
CA ALA A 145 -25.25 22.91 43.83
C ALA A 145 -24.13 23.89 43.44
N GLU A 146 -24.31 25.18 43.68
CA GLU A 146 -23.30 26.22 43.41
C GLU A 146 -22.09 26.11 44.37
N GLU A 147 -22.35 25.83 45.65
CA GLU A 147 -21.29 25.59 46.64
C GLU A 147 -20.52 24.30 46.33
N ALA A 148 -21.22 23.21 45.98
CA ALA A 148 -20.59 21.97 45.54
C ALA A 148 -19.78 22.15 44.24
N ALA A 149 -20.26 23.00 43.31
CA ALA A 149 -19.53 23.33 42.10
C ALA A 149 -18.27 24.17 42.39
N ARG A 150 -18.35 25.13 43.33
CA ARG A 150 -17.18 25.90 43.79
C ARG A 150 -16.12 25.01 44.44
N LEU A 151 -16.51 24.12 45.35
CA LEU A 151 -15.58 23.19 46.00
C LEU A 151 -14.91 22.25 45.00
N LYS A 152 -15.65 21.74 44.02
CA LYS A 152 -15.06 20.92 42.93
C LYS A 152 -14.10 21.73 42.06
N ALA A 153 -14.45 22.96 41.70
CA ALA A 153 -13.56 23.82 40.92
C ALA A 153 -12.27 24.15 41.68
N GLU A 154 -12.36 24.35 43.00
CA GLU A 154 -11.20 24.59 43.85
C GLU A 154 -10.33 23.33 44.01
N GLN A 155 -10.94 22.15 44.17
CA GLN A 155 -10.23 20.87 44.17
C GLN A 155 -9.52 20.59 42.83
N GLU A 156 -10.19 20.79 41.69
CA GLU A 156 -9.56 20.64 40.38
C GLU A 156 -8.44 21.66 40.15
N ALA A 157 -8.58 22.89 40.66
CA ALA A 157 -7.53 23.89 40.59
C ALA A 157 -6.33 23.51 41.47
N ALA A 158 -6.56 22.95 42.65
CA ALA A 158 -5.51 22.45 43.54
C ALA A 158 -4.79 21.24 42.93
N GLU A 159 -5.52 20.28 42.36
CA GLU A 159 -4.93 19.13 41.66
C GLU A 159 -4.11 19.55 40.43
N LYS A 160 -4.60 20.51 39.64
CA LYS A 160 -3.83 21.05 38.50
C LYS A 160 -2.55 21.76 38.95
N ARG A 161 -2.59 22.47 40.08
CA ARG A 161 -1.39 23.10 40.67
C ARG A 161 -0.39 22.05 41.17
N ALA A 162 -0.87 21.04 41.89
CA ALA A 162 -0.04 19.92 42.36
C ALA A 162 0.57 19.12 41.20
N ALA A 163 -0.21 18.82 40.16
CA ALA A 163 0.27 18.13 38.96
C ALA A 163 1.31 18.96 38.19
N LYS A 164 1.12 20.28 38.09
CA LYS A 164 2.09 21.19 37.46
C LYS A 164 3.40 21.26 38.24
N GLU A 165 3.33 21.26 39.57
CA GLU A 165 4.53 21.27 40.42
C GLU A 165 5.25 19.91 40.37
N ALA A 166 4.53 18.80 40.39
CA ALA A 166 5.09 17.47 40.20
C ALA A 166 5.76 17.30 38.83
N ALA A 167 5.12 17.78 37.75
CA ALA A 167 5.70 17.77 36.41
C ALA A 167 6.98 18.62 36.32
N ARG A 168 7.02 19.78 37.00
CA ARG A 168 8.22 20.61 37.07
C ARG A 168 9.37 19.88 37.80
N ARG A 169 9.09 19.21 38.92
CA ARG A 169 10.11 18.43 39.65
C ARG A 169 10.63 17.26 38.82
N GLN A 170 9.76 16.53 38.13
CA GLN A 170 10.17 15.45 37.22
C GLN A 170 11.00 15.96 36.04
N ALA A 171 10.66 17.13 35.47
CA ALA A 171 11.44 17.74 34.40
C ALA A 171 12.83 18.19 34.88
N GLU A 172 12.94 18.74 36.10
CA GLU A 172 14.20 19.15 36.70
C GLU A 172 15.11 17.95 37.05
N GLU A 173 14.53 16.88 37.60
CA GLU A 173 15.25 15.63 37.88
C GLU A 173 15.70 14.93 36.60
N ALA A 174 14.85 14.88 35.56
CA ALA A 174 15.21 14.36 34.25
C ALA A 174 16.31 15.19 33.57
N ALA A 175 16.31 16.52 33.74
CA ALA A 175 17.37 17.39 33.25
C ALA A 175 18.71 17.14 33.97
N ARG A 176 18.68 16.94 35.30
CA ARG A 176 19.87 16.56 36.09
C ARG A 176 20.46 15.22 35.65
N LEU A 177 19.62 14.19 35.50
CA LEU A 177 20.06 12.86 35.03
C LEU A 177 20.66 12.92 33.61
N LYS A 178 20.08 13.71 32.71
CA LYS A 178 20.63 13.91 31.36
C LYS A 178 21.98 14.63 31.39
N ALA A 179 22.12 15.67 32.23
CA ALA A 179 23.38 16.39 32.39
C ALA A 179 24.49 15.49 32.97
N GLU A 180 24.16 14.63 33.94
CA GLU A 180 25.09 13.67 34.52
C GLU A 180 25.52 12.60 33.51
N GLN A 181 24.58 12.05 32.73
CA GLN A 181 24.88 11.11 31.64
C GLN A 181 25.74 11.74 30.54
N GLU A 182 25.50 13.01 30.20
CA GLU A 182 26.30 13.74 29.23
C GLU A 182 27.73 14.01 29.76
N ALA A 183 27.87 14.37 31.03
CA ALA A 183 29.16 14.55 31.67
C ALA A 183 29.95 13.22 31.75
N GLU A 184 29.29 12.10 32.07
CA GLU A 184 29.91 10.78 32.09
C GLU A 184 30.33 10.33 30.68
N ARG A 185 29.49 10.59 29.66
CA ARG A 185 29.83 10.33 28.25
C ARG A 185 31.03 11.14 27.81
N LYS A 186 31.11 12.43 28.16
CA LYS A 186 32.27 13.28 27.86
C LYS A 186 33.54 12.75 28.53
N ARG A 187 33.47 12.36 29.82
CA ARG A 187 34.60 11.74 30.54
C ARG A 187 35.06 10.42 29.91
N LYS A 188 34.12 9.54 29.53
CA LYS A 188 34.43 8.27 28.85
C LYS A 188 35.02 8.50 27.45
N ALA A 189 34.51 9.49 26.70
CA ALA A 189 35.05 9.86 25.40
C ALA A 189 36.46 10.45 25.51
N GLU A 190 36.73 11.30 26.48
CA GLU A 190 38.06 11.89 26.72
C GLU A 190 39.06 10.82 27.18
N ALA A 191 38.67 9.92 28.10
CA ALA A 191 39.50 8.79 28.51
C ALA A 191 39.80 7.82 27.35
N ALA A 192 38.81 7.56 26.48
CA ALA A 192 39.00 6.77 25.27
C ALA A 192 39.92 7.47 24.25
N ALA A 193 39.81 8.80 24.10
CA ALA A 193 40.69 9.59 23.25
C ALA A 193 42.14 9.56 23.76
N ARG A 194 42.37 9.71 25.07
CA ARG A 194 43.71 9.60 25.69
C ARG A 194 44.31 8.20 25.52
N ARG A 195 43.51 7.13 25.67
CA ARG A 195 43.96 5.75 25.41
C ARG A 195 44.29 5.51 23.94
N LYS A 196 43.50 6.06 23.02
CA LYS A 196 43.78 5.99 21.57
C LYS A 196 45.04 6.77 21.19
N ALA A 197 45.27 7.94 21.80
CA ALA A 197 46.49 8.72 21.59
C ALA A 197 47.73 7.97 22.12
N ALA A 198 47.68 7.44 23.34
CA ALA A 198 48.78 6.66 23.92
C ALA A 198 49.05 5.37 23.12
N ALA A 199 48.00 4.68 22.65
CA ALA A 199 48.15 3.49 21.79
C ALA A 199 48.68 3.84 20.39
N ALA A 200 48.34 5.01 19.85
CA ALA A 200 48.88 5.47 18.57
C ALA A 200 50.36 5.86 18.69
N GLU A 201 50.77 6.44 19.82
CA GLU A 201 52.16 6.79 20.11
C GLU A 201 53.01 5.54 20.34
N ALA A 202 52.51 4.56 21.10
CA ALA A 202 53.16 3.25 21.25
C ALA A 202 53.31 2.51 19.91
N ARG A 203 52.26 2.53 19.07
CA ARG A 203 52.33 1.95 17.71
C ARG A 203 53.29 2.69 16.78
N ARG A 204 53.45 4.00 16.93
CA ARG A 204 54.46 4.77 16.18
C ARG A 204 55.87 4.38 16.62
N GLN A 205 56.12 4.24 17.92
CA GLN A 205 57.41 3.80 18.44
C GLN A 205 57.73 2.35 18.02
N GLU A 206 56.75 1.44 18.04
CA GLU A 206 56.92 0.08 17.53
C GLU A 206 57.13 0.05 16.00
N ALA A 207 56.43 0.91 15.25
CA ALA A 207 56.60 1.03 13.81
C ALA A 207 57.96 1.63 13.44
N GLU A 208 58.48 2.61 14.17
CA GLU A 208 59.83 3.16 13.99
C GLU A 208 60.90 2.14 14.35
N ALA A 209 60.75 1.40 15.45
CA ALA A 209 61.67 0.31 15.82
C ALA A 209 61.63 -0.84 14.79
N ALA A 210 60.45 -1.17 14.26
CA ALA A 210 60.30 -2.15 13.19
C ALA A 210 60.85 -1.65 11.85
N ALA A 211 60.71 -0.36 11.54
CA ALA A 211 61.27 0.27 10.35
C ALA A 211 62.80 0.33 10.41
N GLN A 212 63.39 0.61 11.57
CA GLN A 212 64.85 0.57 11.77
C GLN A 212 65.41 -0.86 11.66
N LYS A 213 64.70 -1.86 12.20
CA LYS A 213 65.07 -3.28 12.01
C LYS A 213 64.94 -3.73 10.56
N LYS A 214 63.88 -3.31 9.87
CA LYS A 214 63.69 -3.59 8.44
C LYS A 214 64.70 -2.86 7.57
N ALA A 215 65.07 -1.63 7.87
CA ALA A 215 66.13 -0.89 7.17
C ALA A 215 67.50 -1.55 7.35
N ALA A 216 67.82 -2.01 8.56
CA ALA A 216 69.07 -2.76 8.83
C ALA A 216 69.08 -4.15 8.17
N GLU A 217 67.94 -4.84 8.07
CA GLU A 217 67.81 -6.11 7.34
C GLU A 217 67.82 -5.91 5.82
N GLU A 218 67.23 -4.82 5.32
CA GLU A 218 67.23 -4.44 3.91
C GLU A 218 68.63 -4.00 3.47
N GLU A 219 69.40 -3.31 4.31
CA GLU A 219 70.80 -2.98 4.02
C GLU A 219 71.68 -4.23 3.96
N LYS A 220 71.49 -5.18 4.89
CA LYS A 220 72.15 -6.51 4.83
C LYS A 220 71.72 -7.32 3.61
N ARG A 221 70.44 -7.28 3.22
CA ARG A 221 69.92 -7.92 2.01
C ARG A 221 70.41 -7.23 0.74
N ARG A 222 70.57 -5.90 0.72
CA ARG A 222 71.15 -5.13 -0.40
C ARG A 222 72.63 -5.47 -0.58
N GLN A 223 73.39 -5.60 0.49
CA GLN A 223 74.79 -6.03 0.44
C GLN A 223 74.93 -7.49 -0.02
N ALA A 224 74.08 -8.40 0.48
CA ALA A 224 74.03 -9.80 0.03
C ALA A 224 73.52 -9.93 -1.42
N ALA A 225 72.56 -9.10 -1.83
CA ALA A 225 72.04 -9.05 -3.20
C ALA A 225 73.03 -8.42 -4.18
N GLN A 226 73.83 -7.42 -3.79
CA GLN A 226 74.92 -6.89 -4.62
C GLN A 226 76.05 -7.92 -4.79
N ALA A 227 76.37 -8.71 -3.76
CA ALA A 227 77.32 -9.81 -3.86
C ALA A 227 76.79 -10.98 -4.71
N ALA A 228 75.49 -11.31 -4.59
CA ALA A 228 74.83 -12.32 -5.41
C ALA A 228 74.58 -11.85 -6.85
N ALA A 229 74.32 -10.56 -7.09
CA ALA A 229 74.14 -9.95 -8.40
C ALA A 229 75.46 -9.88 -9.17
N LYS A 230 76.61 -9.62 -8.51
CA LYS A 230 77.93 -9.72 -9.14
C LYS A 230 78.26 -11.16 -9.57
N LYS A 231 77.89 -12.17 -8.78
CA LYS A 231 78.02 -13.60 -9.16
C LYS A 231 77.04 -14.02 -10.27
N LYS A 232 75.77 -13.60 -10.19
CA LYS A 232 74.75 -13.91 -11.21
C LYS A 232 74.97 -13.13 -12.52
N ALA A 233 75.55 -11.93 -12.50
CA ALA A 233 75.90 -11.18 -13.71
C ALA A 233 77.03 -11.88 -14.50
N ALA A 234 78.03 -12.44 -13.81
CA ALA A 234 79.10 -13.22 -14.43
C ALA A 234 78.61 -14.57 -15.02
N GLU A 235 77.61 -15.21 -14.40
CA GLU A 235 77.01 -16.45 -14.90
C GLU A 235 75.97 -16.19 -16.01
N LYS A 236 75.20 -15.10 -15.91
CA LYS A 236 74.20 -14.67 -16.90
C LYS A 236 74.85 -14.20 -18.20
N GLU A 237 76.04 -13.61 -18.16
CA GLU A 237 76.77 -13.23 -19.38
C GLU A 237 77.26 -14.46 -20.16
N LYS A 238 77.77 -15.49 -19.46
CA LYS A 238 78.14 -16.77 -20.08
C LYS A 238 76.93 -17.56 -20.60
N ARG A 239 75.78 -17.49 -19.91
CA ARG A 239 74.52 -18.09 -20.40
C ARG A 239 73.84 -17.26 -21.49
N ARG A 240 74.02 -15.94 -21.57
CA ARG A 240 73.47 -15.06 -22.62
C ARG A 240 74.08 -15.38 -23.97
N VAL A 241 75.39 -15.57 -24.03
CA VAL A 241 76.09 -15.93 -25.28
C VAL A 241 75.74 -17.36 -25.75
N ALA A 242 75.51 -18.30 -24.83
CA ALA A 242 75.05 -19.66 -25.17
C ALA A 242 73.54 -19.72 -25.53
N ALA A 243 72.70 -18.92 -24.87
CA ALA A 243 71.27 -18.85 -25.11
C ALA A 243 70.91 -18.07 -26.39
N GLU A 244 71.70 -17.07 -26.78
CA GLU A 244 71.48 -16.31 -28.02
C GLU A 244 71.75 -17.18 -29.27
N LYS A 245 72.74 -18.08 -29.20
CA LYS A 245 73.00 -19.07 -30.26
C LYS A 245 71.90 -20.15 -30.34
N ALA A 246 71.42 -20.65 -29.20
CA ALA A 246 70.32 -21.62 -29.14
C ALA A 246 68.92 -21.03 -29.41
N ALA A 247 68.72 -19.72 -29.15
CA ALA A 247 67.47 -19.01 -29.42
C ALA A 247 67.30 -18.69 -30.92
N ARG A 248 68.39 -18.41 -31.66
CA ARG A 248 68.31 -18.24 -33.12
C ARG A 248 67.94 -19.54 -33.84
N GLU A 249 68.44 -20.69 -33.39
CA GLU A 249 68.07 -22.00 -33.95
C GLU A 249 66.65 -22.45 -33.56
N LYS A 250 66.21 -22.18 -32.31
CA LYS A 250 64.82 -22.47 -31.88
C LYS A 250 63.78 -21.52 -32.49
N ALA A 251 64.11 -20.24 -32.69
CA ALA A 251 63.21 -19.27 -33.33
C ALA A 251 62.98 -19.57 -34.82
N ALA A 252 63.98 -20.11 -35.52
CA ALA A 252 63.84 -20.58 -36.90
C ALA A 252 62.92 -21.82 -36.99
N ALA A 253 63.08 -22.79 -36.08
CA ALA A 253 62.22 -23.98 -36.03
C ALA A 253 60.78 -23.69 -35.54
N GLU A 254 60.61 -22.74 -34.62
CA GLU A 254 59.29 -22.32 -34.13
C GLU A 254 58.53 -21.48 -35.17
N ALA A 255 59.21 -20.67 -35.98
CA ALA A 255 58.60 -19.94 -37.09
C ALA A 255 58.10 -20.88 -38.19
N GLU A 256 58.82 -21.96 -38.50
CA GLU A 256 58.39 -22.98 -39.45
C GLU A 256 57.22 -23.82 -38.91
N ARG A 257 57.25 -24.18 -37.61
CA ARG A 257 56.14 -24.87 -36.94
C ARG A 257 54.88 -24.01 -36.84
N LYS A 258 55.00 -22.70 -36.55
CA LYS A 258 53.86 -21.76 -36.54
C LYS A 258 53.27 -21.53 -37.93
N ARG A 259 54.07 -21.58 -39.00
CA ARG A 259 53.57 -21.54 -40.38
C ARG A 259 52.79 -22.81 -40.75
N ARG A 260 53.29 -23.99 -40.35
CA ARG A 260 52.58 -25.27 -40.55
C ARG A 260 51.32 -25.40 -39.69
N GLU A 261 51.34 -24.91 -38.44
CA GLU A 261 50.17 -24.87 -37.55
C GLU A 261 49.13 -23.83 -38.02
N ALA A 262 49.56 -22.68 -38.57
CA ALA A 262 48.65 -21.68 -39.15
C ALA A 262 48.01 -22.16 -40.46
N GLU A 263 48.74 -22.89 -41.30
CA GLU A 263 48.22 -23.50 -42.52
C GLU A 263 47.27 -24.68 -42.21
N ALA A 264 47.62 -25.54 -41.24
CA ALA A 264 46.73 -26.59 -40.74
C ALA A 264 45.48 -26.01 -40.04
N ALA A 265 45.60 -24.90 -39.31
CA ALA A 265 44.46 -24.21 -38.70
C ALA A 265 43.56 -23.54 -39.75
N ARG A 266 44.11 -23.03 -40.86
CA ARG A 266 43.30 -22.48 -41.97
C ARG A 266 42.52 -23.58 -42.68
N ILE A 267 43.17 -24.72 -42.96
CA ILE A 267 42.51 -25.89 -43.57
C ILE A 267 41.44 -26.49 -42.62
N ALA A 268 41.72 -26.55 -41.31
CA ALA A 268 40.74 -27.00 -40.31
C ALA A 268 39.58 -26.01 -40.12
N ALA A 269 39.83 -24.70 -40.25
CA ALA A 269 38.79 -23.67 -40.21
C ALA A 269 37.89 -23.71 -41.45
N GLU A 270 38.47 -23.89 -42.63
CA GLU A 270 37.71 -24.05 -43.89
C GLU A 270 36.87 -25.35 -43.86
N ALA A 271 37.41 -26.46 -43.35
CA ALA A 271 36.66 -27.71 -43.17
C ALA A 271 35.55 -27.59 -42.12
N ALA A 272 35.80 -26.89 -41.00
CA ALA A 272 34.80 -26.64 -39.97
C ALA A 272 33.70 -25.67 -40.44
N GLU A 273 34.03 -24.73 -41.33
CA GLU A 273 33.06 -23.82 -41.94
C GLU A 273 32.17 -24.56 -42.95
N GLN A 274 32.75 -25.46 -43.76
CA GLN A 274 31.98 -26.36 -44.64
C GLN A 274 31.06 -27.30 -43.85
N GLU A 275 31.54 -27.93 -42.77
CA GLU A 275 30.72 -28.79 -41.91
C GLU A 275 29.60 -27.99 -41.20
N ARG A 276 29.86 -26.74 -40.82
CA ARG A 276 28.82 -25.83 -40.28
C ARG A 276 27.81 -25.44 -41.34
N GLN A 277 28.23 -25.20 -42.58
CA GLN A 277 27.33 -24.89 -43.69
C GLN A 277 26.45 -26.10 -44.06
N GLU A 278 27.01 -27.32 -44.08
CA GLU A 278 26.25 -28.56 -44.29
C GLU A 278 25.28 -28.84 -43.14
N LYS A 279 25.71 -28.72 -41.88
CA LYS A 279 24.82 -28.86 -40.71
C LYS A 279 23.75 -27.77 -40.67
N ALA A 280 24.07 -26.54 -41.08
CA ALA A 280 23.09 -25.46 -41.20
C ALA A 280 22.10 -25.72 -42.36
N ALA A 281 22.55 -26.28 -43.48
CA ALA A 281 21.69 -26.69 -44.59
C ALA A 281 20.77 -27.85 -44.20
N GLU A 282 21.29 -28.85 -43.48
CA GLU A 282 20.51 -29.97 -42.96
C GLU A 282 19.52 -29.53 -41.89
N ALA A 283 19.92 -28.63 -40.99
CA ALA A 283 19.02 -28.02 -40.00
C ALA A 283 17.91 -27.19 -40.66
N ARG A 284 18.22 -26.43 -41.73
CA ARG A 284 17.23 -25.70 -42.53
C ARG A 284 16.27 -26.66 -43.23
N ARG A 285 16.75 -27.79 -43.74
CA ARG A 285 15.90 -28.84 -44.36
C ARG A 285 14.96 -29.49 -43.34
N ARG A 286 15.49 -29.92 -42.18
CA ARG A 286 14.69 -30.47 -41.07
C ARG A 286 13.68 -29.45 -40.53
N ALA A 287 14.05 -28.18 -40.46
CA ALA A 287 13.14 -27.11 -40.06
C ALA A 287 11.99 -26.90 -41.06
N ARG A 288 12.27 -26.95 -42.37
CA ARG A 288 11.25 -26.89 -43.43
C ARG A 288 10.30 -28.10 -43.36
N GLU A 289 10.83 -29.30 -43.20
CA GLU A 289 10.03 -30.53 -43.04
C GLU A 289 9.16 -30.48 -41.77
N GLN A 290 9.70 -30.00 -40.64
CA GLN A 290 8.91 -29.80 -39.42
C GLN A 290 7.84 -28.71 -39.58
N GLN A 291 8.11 -27.66 -40.35
CA GLN A 291 7.16 -26.59 -40.62
C GLN A 291 6.01 -27.07 -41.54
N GLU A 292 6.32 -27.90 -42.53
CA GLU A 292 5.29 -28.57 -43.36
C GLU A 292 4.47 -29.58 -42.56
N GLN A 293 5.08 -30.39 -41.71
CA GLN A 293 4.34 -31.30 -40.82
C GLN A 293 3.44 -30.55 -39.84
N LYS A 294 3.91 -29.42 -39.27
CA LYS A 294 3.07 -28.55 -38.42
C LYS A 294 1.91 -27.96 -39.21
N ARG A 295 2.15 -27.49 -40.44
CA ARG A 295 1.12 -26.95 -41.32
C ARG A 295 0.08 -28.00 -41.71
N GLN A 296 0.49 -29.24 -41.97
CA GLN A 296 -0.42 -30.36 -42.24
C GLN A 296 -1.25 -30.73 -41.00
N ARG A 297 -0.65 -30.81 -39.80
CA ARG A 297 -1.38 -31.06 -38.55
C ARG A 297 -2.36 -29.94 -38.21
N GLU A 298 -1.99 -28.69 -38.46
CA GLU A 298 -2.87 -27.51 -38.33
C GLU A 298 -4.07 -27.59 -39.29
N LEU A 299 -3.83 -27.92 -40.55
CA LEU A 299 -4.88 -28.12 -41.56
C LEU A 299 -5.82 -29.27 -41.17
N GLU A 300 -5.27 -30.39 -40.71
CA GLU A 300 -6.05 -31.54 -40.27
C GLU A 300 -6.87 -31.22 -39.01
N LYS A 301 -6.29 -30.50 -38.04
CA LYS A 301 -6.97 -30.02 -36.83
C LYS A 301 -8.10 -29.04 -37.19
N LYS A 302 -7.90 -28.14 -38.16
CA LYS A 302 -8.94 -27.24 -38.68
C LYS A 302 -10.05 -28.01 -39.39
N ARG A 303 -9.74 -29.06 -40.17
CA ARG A 303 -10.74 -29.94 -40.79
C ARG A 303 -11.55 -30.71 -39.76
N ARG A 304 -10.90 -31.29 -38.74
CA ARG A 304 -11.57 -31.99 -37.62
C ARG A 304 -12.45 -31.04 -36.81
N ALA A 305 -11.97 -29.84 -36.48
CA ALA A 305 -12.76 -28.83 -35.78
C ALA A 305 -13.97 -28.35 -36.59
N LYS A 306 -13.83 -28.17 -37.91
CA LYS A 306 -14.94 -27.79 -38.80
C LYS A 306 -15.98 -28.93 -38.91
N ALA A 307 -15.54 -30.18 -38.98
CA ALA A 307 -16.43 -31.35 -38.99
C ALA A 307 -17.18 -31.52 -37.65
N GLU A 308 -16.50 -31.33 -36.52
CA GLU A 308 -17.10 -31.40 -35.19
C GLU A 308 -18.08 -30.25 -34.94
N ALA A 309 -17.75 -29.03 -35.40
CA ALA A 309 -18.66 -27.89 -35.37
C ALA A 309 -19.93 -28.13 -36.19
N ARG A 310 -19.81 -28.76 -37.36
CA ARG A 310 -20.96 -29.14 -38.19
C ARG A 310 -21.84 -30.20 -37.50
N ARG A 311 -21.25 -31.25 -36.93
CA ARG A 311 -22.01 -32.26 -36.14
C ARG A 311 -22.73 -31.63 -34.94
N LYS A 312 -22.06 -30.73 -34.22
CA LYS A 312 -22.68 -30.01 -33.08
C LYS A 312 -23.80 -29.06 -33.53
N ALA A 313 -23.67 -28.43 -34.71
CA ALA A 313 -24.72 -27.60 -35.28
C ALA A 313 -25.95 -28.44 -35.70
N GLU A 314 -25.72 -29.59 -36.35
CA GLU A 314 -26.77 -30.54 -36.74
C GLU A 314 -27.48 -31.13 -35.51
N GLU A 315 -26.74 -31.52 -34.46
CA GLU A 315 -27.31 -32.00 -33.21
C GLU A 315 -28.11 -30.90 -32.49
N LYS A 316 -27.64 -29.65 -32.50
CA LYS A 316 -28.36 -28.51 -31.91
C LYS A 316 -29.64 -28.19 -32.71
N ALA A 317 -29.60 -28.30 -34.03
CA ALA A 317 -30.78 -28.14 -34.89
C ALA A 317 -31.81 -29.26 -34.64
N ALA A 318 -31.36 -30.51 -34.49
CA ALA A 318 -32.23 -31.64 -34.15
C ALA A 318 -32.89 -31.47 -32.77
N ARG A 319 -32.12 -31.06 -31.75
CA ARG A 319 -32.65 -30.76 -30.40
C ARG A 319 -33.63 -29.58 -30.42
N ARG A 320 -33.42 -28.58 -31.27
CA ARG A 320 -34.35 -27.46 -31.43
C ARG A 320 -35.67 -27.93 -32.03
N LYS A 321 -35.64 -28.75 -33.08
CA LYS A 321 -36.84 -29.36 -33.66
C LYS A 321 -37.59 -30.25 -32.66
N GLN A 322 -36.87 -31.03 -31.85
CA GLN A 322 -37.50 -31.82 -30.77
C GLN A 322 -38.18 -30.95 -29.73
N ARG A 323 -37.55 -29.85 -29.29
CA ARG A 323 -38.15 -28.90 -28.34
C ARG A 323 -39.35 -28.17 -28.92
N GLU A 324 -39.29 -27.76 -30.17
CA GLU A 324 -40.41 -27.14 -30.88
C GLU A 324 -41.59 -28.13 -31.02
N ALA A 325 -41.31 -29.41 -31.26
CA ALA A 325 -42.32 -30.47 -31.28
C ALA A 325 -42.90 -30.77 -29.89
N GLU A 326 -42.07 -30.82 -28.84
CA GLU A 326 -42.51 -30.98 -27.44
C GLU A 326 -43.37 -29.78 -26.99
N GLN A 327 -42.98 -28.55 -27.34
CA GLN A 327 -43.74 -27.35 -27.04
C GLN A 327 -45.07 -27.32 -27.79
N ALA A 328 -45.10 -27.73 -29.06
CA ALA A 328 -46.35 -27.88 -29.82
C ALA A 328 -47.26 -28.98 -29.22
N ALA A 329 -46.69 -30.08 -28.75
CA ALA A 329 -47.46 -31.14 -28.07
C ALA A 329 -48.01 -30.67 -26.71
N GLN A 330 -47.23 -29.92 -25.94
CA GLN A 330 -47.67 -29.33 -24.67
C GLN A 330 -48.77 -28.29 -24.89
N ALA A 331 -48.65 -27.42 -25.91
CA ALA A 331 -49.68 -26.45 -26.25
C ALA A 331 -50.99 -27.11 -26.69
N ARG A 332 -50.93 -28.19 -27.48
CA ARG A 332 -52.12 -28.98 -27.85
C ARG A 332 -52.76 -29.67 -26.65
N ALA A 333 -51.95 -30.22 -25.73
CA ALA A 333 -52.45 -30.81 -24.50
C ALA A 333 -53.11 -29.78 -23.56
N GLU A 334 -52.57 -28.56 -23.52
CA GLU A 334 -53.14 -27.46 -22.74
C GLU A 334 -54.45 -26.96 -23.36
N GLN A 335 -54.53 -26.84 -24.69
CA GLN A 335 -55.78 -26.52 -25.38
C GLN A 335 -56.85 -27.59 -25.15
N ALA A 336 -56.51 -28.88 -25.23
CA ALA A 336 -57.43 -29.97 -24.94
C ALA A 336 -57.92 -29.95 -23.48
N ARG A 337 -57.04 -29.60 -22.52
CA ARG A 337 -57.45 -29.42 -21.11
C ARG A 337 -58.41 -28.26 -20.94
N ARG A 338 -58.16 -27.11 -21.59
CA ARG A 338 -59.06 -25.95 -21.53
C ARG A 338 -60.41 -26.24 -22.16
N GLN A 339 -60.45 -27.00 -23.25
CA GLN A 339 -61.70 -27.45 -23.87
C GLN A 339 -62.48 -28.40 -22.94
N ALA A 340 -61.81 -29.40 -22.35
CA ALA A 340 -62.43 -30.30 -21.38
C ALA A 340 -62.92 -29.56 -20.12
N GLU A 341 -62.19 -28.55 -19.66
CA GLU A 341 -62.58 -27.70 -18.52
C GLU A 341 -63.79 -26.82 -18.87
N GLN A 342 -63.86 -26.26 -20.08
CA GLN A 342 -65.03 -25.52 -20.55
C GLN A 342 -66.27 -26.40 -20.70
N GLU A 343 -66.12 -27.61 -21.27
CA GLU A 343 -67.20 -28.59 -21.35
C GLU A 343 -67.67 -29.04 -19.96
N ALA A 344 -66.75 -29.24 -19.01
CA ALA A 344 -67.09 -29.56 -17.63
C ALA A 344 -67.83 -28.40 -16.94
N LEU A 345 -67.43 -27.15 -17.21
CA LEU A 345 -68.10 -25.97 -16.68
C LEU A 345 -69.50 -25.80 -17.27
N GLN A 346 -69.69 -26.10 -18.55
CA GLN A 346 -71.00 -26.09 -19.21
C GLN A 346 -71.92 -27.18 -18.65
N ARG A 347 -71.42 -28.41 -18.51
CA ARG A 347 -72.16 -29.51 -17.86
C ARG A 347 -72.51 -29.19 -16.41
N ALA A 348 -71.61 -28.54 -15.67
CA ALA A 348 -71.88 -28.10 -14.31
C ALA A 348 -73.00 -27.06 -14.26
N ARG A 349 -73.00 -26.07 -15.18
CA ARG A 349 -74.07 -25.07 -15.29
C ARG A 349 -75.42 -25.68 -15.67
N GLU A 350 -75.45 -26.62 -16.62
CA GLU A 350 -76.68 -27.34 -16.97
C GLU A 350 -77.23 -28.16 -15.79
N LEU A 351 -76.34 -28.80 -15.01
CA LEU A 351 -76.73 -29.52 -13.79
C LEU A 351 -77.20 -28.58 -12.69
N GLU A 352 -76.62 -27.39 -12.59
CA GLU A 352 -76.98 -26.33 -11.64
C GLU A 352 -78.34 -25.70 -11.99
N GLU A 353 -78.63 -25.41 -13.27
CA GLU A 353 -79.96 -25.01 -13.72
C GLU A 353 -81.01 -26.08 -13.44
N ARG A 354 -80.72 -27.36 -13.73
CA ARG A 354 -81.60 -28.49 -13.39
C ARG A 354 -81.75 -28.70 -11.87
N ALA A 355 -80.79 -28.26 -11.06
CA ALA A 355 -80.89 -28.29 -9.61
C ALA A 355 -81.69 -27.10 -9.07
N ILE A 356 -81.58 -25.93 -9.70
CA ILE A 356 -82.37 -24.73 -9.39
C ILE A 356 -83.84 -24.94 -9.77
N GLU A 357 -84.15 -25.57 -10.91
CA GLU A 357 -85.54 -25.93 -11.27
C GLU A 357 -86.14 -26.95 -10.29
N ARG A 358 -85.38 -27.96 -9.87
CA ARG A 358 -85.82 -28.92 -8.84
C ARG A 358 -85.96 -28.26 -7.47
N GLY A 359 -85.06 -27.34 -7.12
CA GLY A 359 -85.10 -26.54 -5.90
C GLY A 359 -86.30 -25.60 -5.87
N ALA A 360 -86.61 -24.93 -6.99
CA ALA A 360 -87.77 -24.04 -7.12
C ALA A 360 -89.10 -24.81 -7.04
N ARG A 361 -89.18 -26.02 -7.61
CA ARG A 361 -90.34 -26.91 -7.45
C ARG A 361 -90.48 -27.46 -6.03
N ALA A 362 -89.38 -27.70 -5.32
CA ALA A 362 -89.40 -28.15 -3.92
C ALA A 362 -89.71 -27.01 -2.93
N LEU A 363 -89.31 -25.78 -3.24
CA LEU A 363 -89.58 -24.57 -2.43
C LEU A 363 -91.02 -24.04 -2.59
N ALA A 364 -91.73 -24.39 -3.67
CA ALA A 364 -93.16 -24.11 -3.82
C ALA A 364 -94.07 -25.03 -2.98
N ALA A 365 -93.53 -26.13 -2.44
CA ALA A 365 -94.32 -27.18 -1.80
C ALA A 365 -94.20 -27.26 -0.27
N THR A 366 -93.43 -26.40 0.40
CA THR A 366 -93.21 -26.59 1.85
C THR A 366 -93.00 -25.28 2.61
N GLY A 367 -93.96 -24.97 3.48
CA GLY A 367 -93.91 -23.86 4.41
C GLY A 367 -93.08 -24.16 5.67
N ALA A 368 -92.29 -23.15 6.05
CA ALA A 368 -91.68 -22.91 7.36
C ALA A 368 -90.76 -23.98 7.97
N ILE A 369 -89.44 -23.69 8.06
CA ILE A 369 -88.54 -24.38 8.99
C ILE A 369 -87.62 -23.39 9.73
N ARG A 370 -87.63 -23.52 11.07
CA ARG A 370 -86.92 -22.76 12.11
C ARG A 370 -85.39 -22.81 12.01
N ALA A 371 -84.75 -21.67 12.26
CA ALA A 371 -83.31 -21.58 12.49
C ALA A 371 -82.93 -22.10 13.90
N THR A 372 -82.14 -23.17 13.96
CA THR A 372 -81.45 -23.62 15.18
C THR A 372 -79.95 -23.40 15.04
N ARG A 373 -79.35 -22.70 16.02
CA ARG A 373 -77.89 -22.52 16.13
C ARG A 373 -77.25 -23.84 16.55
N ALA A 374 -76.53 -24.49 15.64
CA ALA A 374 -75.69 -25.65 15.95
C ALA A 374 -74.28 -25.21 16.35
N ARG A 375 -73.90 -25.57 17.58
CA ARG A 375 -72.59 -25.39 18.21
C ARG A 375 -71.65 -26.49 17.71
N VAL A 376 -70.65 -26.15 16.91
CA VAL A 376 -69.65 -27.10 16.40
C VAL A 376 -68.64 -27.43 17.51
N LYS A 377 -68.61 -28.70 17.94
CA LYS A 377 -67.59 -29.28 18.83
C LYS A 377 -66.36 -29.66 17.99
N SER A 378 -65.23 -28.99 18.19
CA SER A 378 -63.92 -29.51 17.78
C SER A 378 -63.34 -30.34 18.93
N ARG A 379 -63.41 -31.66 18.80
CA ARG A 379 -62.75 -32.62 19.68
C ARG A 379 -61.30 -32.77 19.19
N LEU A 380 -60.39 -31.97 19.73
CA LEU A 380 -58.96 -32.17 19.55
C LEU A 380 -58.52 -33.18 20.62
N GLU A 381 -58.46 -34.46 20.26
CA GLU A 381 -57.94 -35.50 21.14
C GLU A 381 -56.41 -35.36 21.24
N LEU A 382 -55.95 -34.88 22.40
CA LEU A 382 -54.56 -35.01 22.83
C LEU A 382 -54.32 -36.47 23.25
N PRO A 383 -53.24 -37.14 22.79
CA PRO A 383 -52.93 -38.48 23.26
C PRO A 383 -52.62 -38.43 24.76
N ARG A 384 -53.31 -39.33 25.48
CA ARG A 384 -53.25 -39.49 26.93
C ARG A 384 -51.82 -39.76 27.37
N ARG A 385 -51.33 -38.93 28.30
CA ARG A 385 -50.23 -39.24 29.22
C ARG A 385 -50.54 -40.60 29.88
N SER A 386 -49.82 -41.64 29.52
CA SER A 386 -49.65 -42.79 30.40
C SER A 386 -48.76 -42.37 31.56
N THR A 387 -49.35 -42.36 32.74
CA THR A 387 -48.65 -42.29 34.02
C THR A 387 -47.90 -43.61 34.22
N ALA A 388 -46.67 -43.68 33.74
CA ALA A 388 -45.64 -44.57 34.24
C ALA A 388 -44.40 -43.72 34.49
N TYR A 389 -44.43 -42.95 35.57
CA TYR A 389 -43.24 -42.33 36.14
C TYR A 389 -42.42 -43.50 36.72
N HIS A 390 -41.59 -44.12 35.87
CA HIS A 390 -40.50 -44.95 36.36
C HIS A 390 -39.55 -44.01 37.08
N ALA A 391 -39.73 -43.90 38.40
CA ALA A 391 -38.66 -43.57 39.33
C ALA A 391 -37.64 -44.73 39.35
N GLY A 392 -37.08 -45.05 38.18
CA GLY A 392 -35.83 -45.78 38.08
C GLY A 392 -34.71 -44.79 38.37
N LYS A 393 -33.74 -45.18 39.18
CA LYS A 393 -32.49 -44.45 39.40
C LYS A 393 -31.77 -44.24 38.06
N ALA A 394 -32.16 -43.21 37.30
CA ALA A 394 -31.33 -42.65 36.26
C ALA A 394 -30.22 -41.90 36.99
N SER A 395 -29.12 -42.60 37.26
CA SER A 395 -27.82 -41.97 37.42
C SER A 395 -27.68 -41.02 36.23
N GLN A 396 -27.84 -39.71 36.45
CA GLN A 396 -27.47 -38.68 35.49
C GLN A 396 -25.97 -38.83 35.26
N SER A 397 -25.58 -39.68 34.32
CA SER A 397 -24.19 -39.78 33.90
C SER A 397 -23.84 -38.46 33.22
N ARG A 398 -22.64 -37.96 33.49
CA ARG A 398 -22.10 -36.70 32.91
C ARG A 398 -21.82 -36.81 31.40
N THR A 399 -22.36 -37.82 30.72
CA THR A 399 -21.85 -38.34 29.44
C THR A 399 -22.86 -38.27 28.29
N ALA A 400 -24.17 -38.15 28.56
CA ALA A 400 -25.18 -37.92 27.53
C ALA A 400 -25.42 -36.41 27.24
N PRO A 401 -25.66 -36.00 25.98
CA PRO A 401 -26.06 -34.63 25.67
C PRO A 401 -27.47 -34.32 26.20
N ASN A 402 -27.73 -33.04 26.49
CA ASN A 402 -29.09 -32.60 26.81
C ASN A 402 -29.98 -32.67 25.56
N LEU A 403 -30.85 -33.68 25.50
CA LEU A 403 -31.71 -33.99 24.36
C LEU A 403 -32.63 -32.83 23.95
N TYR A 404 -33.14 -32.06 24.92
CA TYR A 404 -34.00 -30.89 24.66
C TYR A 404 -33.27 -29.72 24.00
N GLN A 405 -31.93 -29.72 24.02
CA GLN A 405 -31.12 -28.68 23.37
C GLN A 405 -30.69 -29.08 21.96
N LEU A 406 -30.95 -30.32 21.55
CA LEU A 406 -30.56 -30.84 20.25
C LEU A 406 -31.52 -30.39 19.16
N ARG A 407 -30.98 -30.16 17.96
CA ARG A 407 -31.76 -29.76 16.78
C ARG A 407 -31.55 -30.79 15.67
N PRO A 408 -32.61 -31.29 15.02
CA PRO A 408 -32.45 -32.22 13.92
C PRO A 408 -31.82 -31.52 12.71
N PHE A 409 -30.93 -32.22 12.01
CA PHE A 409 -30.51 -31.78 10.69
C PHE A 409 -31.69 -31.83 9.71
N ARG A 410 -32.04 -30.69 9.09
CA ARG A 410 -33.18 -30.57 8.16
C ARG A 410 -32.68 -30.33 6.74
N ASN A 411 -33.23 -31.07 5.78
CA ASN A 411 -32.97 -30.86 4.35
C ASN A 411 -33.76 -29.65 3.80
N THR A 412 -33.39 -28.43 4.19
CA THR A 412 -34.04 -27.20 3.74
C THR A 412 -33.77 -26.90 2.26
N THR A 413 -34.51 -25.94 1.68
CA THR A 413 -34.24 -25.44 0.32
C THR A 413 -32.81 -24.92 0.18
N GLU A 414 -32.32 -24.20 1.19
CA GLU A 414 -30.93 -23.71 1.24
C GLU A 414 -29.90 -24.84 1.14
N VAL A 415 -30.15 -25.99 1.77
CA VAL A 415 -29.26 -27.17 1.71
C VAL A 415 -29.25 -27.78 0.31
N ARG A 416 -30.42 -27.85 -0.33
CA ARG A 416 -30.59 -28.38 -1.70
C ARG A 416 -29.95 -27.50 -2.77
N GLU A 417 -30.00 -26.18 -2.61
CA GLU A 417 -29.49 -25.21 -3.60
C GLU A 417 -27.99 -24.88 -3.46
N ARG A 418 -27.32 -25.36 -2.40
CA ARG A 418 -25.88 -25.11 -2.16
C ARG A 418 -24.95 -25.34 -3.36
N PRO A 419 -25.08 -26.42 -4.15
CA PRO A 419 -24.19 -26.62 -5.30
C PRO A 419 -24.40 -25.55 -6.38
N ALA A 420 -25.62 -25.03 -6.55
CA ALA A 420 -25.91 -23.93 -7.49
C ALA A 420 -25.34 -22.61 -6.97
N LEU A 421 -25.61 -22.26 -5.72
CA LEU A 421 -25.08 -21.05 -5.06
C LEU A 421 -23.55 -21.04 -5.03
N ALA A 422 -22.89 -22.19 -4.82
CA ALA A 422 -21.44 -22.31 -4.84
C ALA A 422 -20.86 -22.05 -6.25
N ARG A 423 -21.52 -22.53 -7.32
CA ARG A 423 -21.10 -22.24 -8.71
C ARG A 423 -21.23 -20.76 -9.04
N GLU A 424 -22.30 -20.12 -8.58
CA GLU A 424 -22.48 -18.69 -8.76
C GLU A 424 -21.40 -17.88 -8.04
N LYS A 425 -21.15 -18.19 -6.75
CA LYS A 425 -20.09 -17.56 -5.95
C LYS A 425 -18.70 -17.78 -6.56
N LYS A 426 -18.43 -18.96 -7.14
CA LYS A 426 -17.20 -19.23 -7.90
C LYS A 426 -17.06 -18.29 -9.10
N ARG A 427 -18.12 -18.14 -9.91
CA ARG A 427 -18.09 -17.24 -11.09
C ARG A 427 -17.81 -15.80 -10.68
N ARG A 428 -18.50 -15.29 -9.66
CA ARG A 428 -18.25 -13.94 -9.12
C ARG A 428 -16.81 -13.77 -8.64
N ALA A 429 -16.26 -14.76 -7.92
CA ALA A 429 -14.87 -14.71 -7.44
C ALA A 429 -13.84 -14.73 -8.59
N LEU A 430 -14.08 -15.50 -9.66
CA LEU A 430 -13.23 -15.50 -10.85
C LEU A 430 -13.29 -14.16 -11.60
N LEU A 431 -14.48 -13.55 -11.69
CA LEU A 431 -14.63 -12.22 -12.28
C LEU A 431 -13.83 -11.17 -11.49
N THR A 432 -13.92 -11.17 -10.16
CA THR A 432 -13.12 -10.27 -9.32
C THR A 432 -11.62 -10.50 -9.46
N ALA A 433 -11.19 -11.76 -9.63
CA ALA A 433 -9.78 -12.09 -9.85
C ALA A 433 -9.29 -11.55 -11.19
N ALA A 434 -10.09 -11.72 -12.25
CA ALA A 434 -9.76 -11.26 -13.59
C ALA A 434 -9.68 -9.72 -13.67
N THR A 435 -10.63 -9.01 -13.04
CA THR A 435 -10.60 -7.54 -13.02
C THR A 435 -9.42 -6.99 -12.23
N ALA A 436 -9.12 -7.57 -11.06
CA ALA A 436 -7.97 -7.17 -10.25
C ALA A 436 -6.63 -7.47 -10.96
N LEU A 437 -6.53 -8.61 -11.65
CA LEU A 437 -5.34 -8.96 -12.44
C LEU A 437 -5.15 -8.01 -13.64
N ALA A 438 -6.22 -7.64 -14.33
CA ALA A 438 -6.14 -6.66 -15.41
C ALA A 438 -5.65 -5.30 -14.89
N LEU A 439 -6.20 -4.81 -13.77
CA LEU A 439 -5.73 -3.58 -13.12
C LEU A 439 -4.26 -3.67 -12.68
N LEU A 440 -3.85 -4.82 -12.11
CA LEU A 440 -2.46 -5.05 -11.71
C LEU A 440 -1.51 -4.93 -12.90
N LEU A 441 -1.83 -5.55 -14.03
CA LEU A 441 -1.01 -5.50 -15.24
C LEU A 441 -0.96 -4.09 -15.84
N ILE A 442 -2.07 -3.35 -15.84
CA ILE A 442 -2.10 -1.95 -16.31
C ILE A 442 -1.22 -1.07 -15.43
N LEU A 443 -1.35 -1.18 -14.10
CA LEU A 443 -0.54 -0.40 -13.15
C LEU A 443 0.94 -0.77 -13.21
N LEU A 444 1.26 -2.06 -13.37
CA LEU A 444 2.64 -2.52 -13.54
C LEU A 444 3.25 -1.97 -14.84
N GLY A 445 2.49 -1.99 -15.95
CA GLY A 445 2.92 -1.38 -17.21
C GLY A 445 3.16 0.12 -17.08
N ARG A 446 2.29 0.84 -16.36
CA ARG A 446 2.47 2.27 -16.09
C ARG A 446 3.69 2.56 -15.22
N LEU A 447 3.98 1.72 -14.22
CA LEU A 447 5.18 1.83 -13.39
C LEU A 447 6.46 1.67 -14.22
N LEU A 448 6.48 0.72 -15.15
CA LEU A 448 7.61 0.50 -16.06
C LEU A 448 7.78 1.62 -17.10
N ALA A 449 6.69 2.28 -17.50
CA ALA A 449 6.71 3.39 -18.45
C ALA A 449 7.09 4.74 -17.83
N LEU A 450 7.06 4.87 -16.49
CA LEU A 450 7.52 6.07 -15.80
C LEU A 450 9.05 6.12 -15.85
N THR A 451 9.60 7.01 -16.68
CA THR A 451 11.02 7.35 -16.62
C THR A 451 11.27 8.03 -15.26
N PRO A 452 12.16 7.48 -14.41
CA PRO A 452 12.50 8.16 -13.17
C PRO A 452 13.11 9.51 -13.53
N ALA A 453 12.67 10.58 -12.87
CA ALA A 453 13.37 11.86 -12.95
C ALA A 453 14.83 11.63 -12.53
N ALA A 454 15.80 12.16 -13.27
CA ALA A 454 17.21 12.00 -12.96
C ALA A 454 17.46 12.41 -11.50
N ASP A 455 18.07 11.51 -10.73
CA ASP A 455 18.38 11.75 -9.34
C ASP A 455 19.45 12.84 -9.27
N VAL A 456 19.09 13.99 -8.69
CA VAL A 456 20.06 15.05 -8.41
C VAL A 456 20.87 14.59 -7.21
N THR A 457 22.14 14.27 -7.44
CA THR A 457 23.07 13.79 -6.41
C THR A 457 24.13 14.83 -6.04
N GLY A 458 24.32 15.82 -6.90
CA GLY A 458 25.35 16.84 -6.79
C GLY A 458 25.20 17.92 -7.86
N PRO A 459 26.11 18.89 -7.91
CA PRO A 459 26.07 19.97 -8.87
C PRO A 459 26.55 19.52 -10.25
N THR A 460 25.84 19.94 -11.30
CA THR A 460 26.19 19.66 -12.69
C THR A 460 27.26 20.60 -13.21
N ALA A 461 27.21 21.88 -12.82
CA ALA A 461 28.17 22.90 -13.24
C ALA A 461 28.27 24.01 -12.20
N LEU A 462 29.44 24.63 -12.09
CA LEU A 462 29.70 25.79 -11.24
C LEU A 462 30.27 26.94 -12.07
N ALA A 463 29.89 28.17 -11.75
CA ALA A 463 30.55 29.38 -12.25
C ALA A 463 30.75 30.38 -11.11
N ALA A 464 31.93 30.98 -11.05
CA ALA A 464 32.27 32.03 -10.09
C ALA A 464 32.36 33.38 -10.81
N SER A 465 31.78 34.41 -10.22
CA SER A 465 31.92 35.79 -10.72
C SER A 465 33.24 36.41 -10.25
N THR A 466 33.68 37.47 -10.92
CA THR A 466 34.83 38.29 -10.47
C THR A 466 34.56 38.93 -9.09
N GLY A 467 33.30 39.19 -8.80
CA GLY A 467 32.81 39.61 -7.49
C GLY A 467 32.81 38.50 -6.45
N GLY A 468 33.16 37.25 -6.77
CA GLY A 468 33.19 36.14 -5.81
C GLY A 468 31.82 35.52 -5.51
N GLU A 469 30.76 35.87 -6.26
CA GLU A 469 29.49 35.14 -6.19
C GLU A 469 29.62 33.80 -6.92
N LEU A 470 28.81 32.81 -6.53
CA LEU A 470 28.88 31.47 -7.09
C LEU A 470 27.50 31.00 -7.55
N ALA A 471 27.38 30.69 -8.84
CA ALA A 471 26.24 30.02 -9.42
C ALA A 471 26.50 28.50 -9.49
N VAL A 472 25.56 27.71 -8.97
CA VAL A 472 25.62 26.25 -8.97
C VAL A 472 24.40 25.72 -9.74
N LEU A 473 24.62 25.06 -10.86
CA LEU A 473 23.56 24.37 -11.61
C LEU A 473 23.31 22.99 -11.01
N ALA A 474 22.08 22.73 -10.57
CA ALA A 474 21.66 21.43 -10.07
C ALA A 474 20.30 21.04 -10.67
N GLY A 475 20.31 20.01 -11.52
CA GLY A 475 19.10 19.57 -12.23
C GLY A 475 18.56 20.61 -13.20
N LYS A 476 17.53 21.37 -12.80
CA LYS A 476 16.86 22.40 -13.63
C LYS A 476 16.81 23.76 -12.94
N GLU A 477 17.66 23.97 -11.95
CA GLU A 477 17.65 25.14 -11.07
C GLU A 477 19.07 25.66 -10.92
N LEU A 478 19.19 26.98 -10.86
CA LEU A 478 20.42 27.70 -10.55
C LEU A 478 20.37 28.10 -9.08
N LEU A 479 21.34 27.64 -8.31
CA LEU A 479 21.48 27.94 -6.90
C LEU A 479 22.57 29.00 -6.75
N LEU A 480 22.19 30.20 -6.32
CA LEU A 480 23.10 31.32 -6.15
C LEU A 480 23.64 31.35 -4.73
N HIS A 481 24.91 31.71 -4.62
CA HIS A 481 25.62 31.83 -3.36
C HIS A 481 26.43 33.12 -3.34
N ASP A 482 26.54 33.72 -2.17
CA ASP A 482 27.35 34.92 -1.96
C ASP A 482 28.86 34.61 -1.91
N ARG A 483 29.66 35.65 -1.62
CA ARG A 483 31.13 35.57 -1.45
C ARG A 483 31.59 34.64 -0.32
N ALA A 484 30.74 34.40 0.68
CA ALA A 484 31.04 33.48 1.77
C ALA A 484 30.64 32.03 1.44
N GLY A 485 29.92 31.82 0.33
CA GLY A 485 29.36 30.54 -0.06
C GLY A 485 28.02 30.23 0.62
N VAL A 486 27.35 31.24 1.18
CA VAL A 486 26.01 31.10 1.77
C VAL A 486 24.98 31.15 0.64
N SER A 487 24.05 30.20 0.64
CA SER A 487 22.97 30.16 -0.36
C SER A 487 22.07 31.39 -0.23
N THR A 488 21.88 32.13 -1.31
CA THR A 488 21.06 33.36 -1.33
C THR A 488 19.70 33.10 -1.95
N THR A 489 19.68 32.62 -3.20
CA THR A 489 18.45 32.38 -3.96
C THR A 489 18.57 31.12 -4.81
N ALA A 490 17.43 30.54 -5.16
CA ALA A 490 17.33 29.43 -6.09
C ALA A 490 16.36 29.83 -7.22
N ILE A 491 16.85 29.85 -8.46
CA ILE A 491 16.11 30.29 -9.64
C ILE A 491 15.87 29.07 -10.54
N PRO A 492 14.63 28.60 -10.70
CA PRO A 492 14.32 27.52 -11.63
C PRO A 492 14.38 28.02 -13.07
N ALA A 493 14.82 27.17 -14.00
CA ALA A 493 14.98 27.52 -15.42
C ALA A 493 13.75 28.21 -16.03
N ARG A 494 12.55 27.74 -15.66
CA ARG A 494 11.26 28.27 -16.14
C ARG A 494 11.01 29.73 -15.76
N GLU A 495 11.57 30.21 -14.65
CA GLU A 495 11.45 31.62 -14.24
C GLU A 495 12.30 32.54 -15.12
N LEU A 496 13.30 31.97 -15.81
CA LEU A 496 14.12 32.66 -16.81
C LEU A 496 13.57 32.52 -18.24
N GLY A 497 12.41 31.88 -18.42
CA GLY A 497 11.90 31.54 -19.76
C GLY A 497 12.65 30.41 -20.45
N LEU A 498 13.40 29.59 -19.68
CA LEU A 498 14.29 28.55 -20.20
C LEU A 498 13.90 27.14 -19.74
N THR A 499 14.40 26.14 -20.45
CA THR A 499 14.35 24.73 -20.08
C THR A 499 15.66 24.04 -20.46
N ALA A 500 15.87 22.81 -19.97
CA ALA A 500 17.06 22.00 -20.28
C ALA A 500 18.40 22.74 -20.08
N LEU A 501 18.57 23.41 -18.93
CA LEU A 501 19.84 24.02 -18.54
C LEU A 501 20.98 22.99 -18.58
N SER A 502 22.12 23.39 -19.14
CA SER A 502 23.30 22.55 -19.31
C SER A 502 24.59 23.37 -19.18
N PRO A 503 25.72 22.75 -18.80
CA PRO A 503 27.04 23.39 -18.92
C PRO A 503 27.35 23.75 -20.40
N PRO A 504 28.30 24.66 -20.63
CA PRO A 504 29.10 25.40 -19.64
C PRO A 504 28.33 26.56 -18.98
N LEU A 505 28.85 27.04 -17.85
CA LEU A 505 28.43 28.27 -17.18
C LEU A 505 29.62 29.22 -17.07
N ALA A 506 29.42 30.51 -17.30
CA ALA A 506 30.45 31.52 -17.08
C ALA A 506 29.83 32.89 -16.76
N TYR A 507 30.52 33.72 -15.98
CA TYR A 507 30.11 35.11 -15.75
C TYR A 507 30.79 36.05 -16.74
N THR A 508 30.05 37.06 -17.20
CA THR A 508 30.62 38.20 -17.91
C THR A 508 31.28 39.18 -16.94
N PRO A 509 32.18 40.06 -17.40
CA PRO A 509 32.75 41.12 -16.55
C PRO A 509 31.69 42.07 -15.96
N ALA A 510 30.52 42.17 -16.61
CA ALA A 510 29.39 42.96 -16.14
C ALA A 510 28.55 42.27 -15.06
N GLY A 511 28.81 41.00 -14.74
CA GLY A 511 28.09 40.22 -13.73
C GLY A 511 26.90 39.40 -14.26
N GLU A 512 26.68 39.38 -15.56
CA GLU A 512 25.63 38.56 -16.18
C GLU A 512 26.10 37.11 -16.35
N LEU A 513 25.17 36.16 -16.27
CA LEU A 513 25.48 34.73 -16.38
C LEU A 513 25.26 34.25 -17.82
N LEU A 514 26.31 33.71 -18.43
CA LEU A 514 26.25 32.94 -19.66
C LEU A 514 25.97 31.48 -19.33
N LEU A 515 24.96 30.91 -19.99
CA LEU A 515 24.55 29.52 -19.80
C LEU A 515 23.95 28.92 -21.06
N THR A 516 24.00 27.60 -21.15
CA THR A 516 23.43 26.86 -22.28
C THR A 516 22.05 26.32 -21.93
N ALA A 517 21.05 26.63 -22.75
CA ALA A 517 19.66 26.22 -22.50
C ALA A 517 18.80 26.18 -23.77
N GLN A 518 17.62 25.59 -23.65
CA GLN A 518 16.55 25.63 -24.65
C GLN A 518 15.51 26.68 -24.25
N ALA A 519 14.90 27.34 -25.23
CA ALA A 519 13.77 28.22 -24.97
C ALA A 519 12.57 27.42 -24.42
N LEU A 520 11.85 28.00 -23.46
CA LEU A 520 10.67 27.33 -22.90
C LEU A 520 9.50 27.25 -23.89
N GLU A 521 9.34 28.29 -24.72
CA GLU A 521 8.23 28.39 -25.70
C GLU A 521 8.47 27.57 -26.96
N ASP A 522 9.73 27.47 -27.40
CA ASP A 522 10.14 26.67 -28.56
C ASP A 522 11.32 25.74 -28.23
N PRO A 523 11.06 24.59 -27.58
CA PRO A 523 12.09 23.60 -27.28
C PRO A 523 12.60 22.86 -28.52
N THR A 524 12.01 23.06 -29.71
CA THR A 524 12.45 22.39 -30.94
C THR A 524 13.64 23.08 -31.61
N ALA A 525 13.89 24.35 -31.26
CA ALA A 525 15.01 25.16 -31.75
C ALA A 525 16.40 24.66 -31.29
N GLY A 526 16.46 23.68 -30.39
CA GLY A 526 17.71 23.14 -29.86
C GLY A 526 18.33 24.01 -28.77
N SER A 527 19.46 23.56 -28.23
CA SER A 527 20.18 24.29 -27.17
C SER A 527 21.06 25.38 -27.78
N GLN A 528 21.00 26.58 -27.19
CA GLN A 528 21.81 27.75 -27.59
C GLN A 528 22.41 28.43 -26.35
N LEU A 529 23.35 29.34 -26.58
CA LEU A 529 23.95 30.15 -25.53
C LEU A 529 23.03 31.34 -25.18
N TRP A 530 22.84 31.57 -23.88
CA TRP A 530 22.01 32.65 -23.36
C TRP A 530 22.81 33.52 -22.39
N GLN A 531 22.51 34.81 -22.42
CA GLN A 531 23.04 35.80 -21.49
C GLN A 531 21.90 36.23 -20.56
N CYS A 532 22.08 36.00 -19.27
CA CYS A 532 21.02 36.16 -18.27
C CYS A 532 21.41 37.20 -17.20
N SER A 533 20.59 38.23 -17.05
CA SER A 533 20.54 39.05 -15.84
C SER A 533 19.75 38.29 -14.78
N LEU A 534 20.43 37.82 -13.75
CA LEU A 534 19.82 36.99 -12.70
C LEU A 534 18.95 37.81 -11.74
N ASP A 535 19.28 39.09 -11.55
CA ASP A 535 18.50 40.01 -10.71
C ASP A 535 17.16 40.34 -11.36
N ASP A 536 17.17 40.64 -12.66
CA ASP A 536 15.96 40.96 -13.44
C ASP A 536 15.21 39.72 -13.95
N ARG A 537 15.84 38.54 -13.85
CA ARG A 537 15.36 37.25 -14.37
C ARG A 537 15.10 37.29 -15.88
N GLN A 538 15.88 38.06 -16.60
CA GLN A 538 15.77 38.22 -18.05
C GLN A 538 16.95 37.52 -18.72
N CYS A 539 16.65 36.70 -19.73
CA CYS A 539 17.65 36.04 -20.55
C CYS A 539 17.46 36.42 -22.01
N VAL A 540 18.57 36.80 -22.67
CA VAL A 540 18.62 37.12 -24.09
C VAL A 540 19.42 36.02 -24.78
N ALA A 541 18.88 35.48 -25.87
CA ALA A 541 19.58 34.50 -26.68
C ALA A 541 20.74 35.16 -27.43
N MET A 542 21.93 34.57 -27.36
CA MET A 542 23.06 35.04 -28.15
C MET A 542 22.86 34.59 -29.60
N ALA A 543 22.61 35.55 -30.50
CA ALA A 543 22.23 35.26 -31.87
C ALA A 543 23.33 34.44 -32.58
N ARG A 544 22.94 33.31 -33.20
CA ARG A 544 23.79 32.45 -34.04
C ARG A 544 24.89 31.66 -33.30
N THR A 545 24.80 31.51 -31.98
CA THR A 545 25.73 30.67 -31.23
C THR A 545 25.05 29.38 -30.78
N GLN A 546 25.35 28.29 -31.49
CA GLN A 546 24.98 26.94 -31.03
C GLN A 546 25.63 26.67 -29.66
N ALA A 547 24.98 25.84 -28.84
CA ALA A 547 25.49 25.40 -27.55
C ALA A 547 26.97 24.94 -27.64
N PRO A 548 27.93 25.67 -27.04
CA PRO A 548 29.33 25.26 -27.07
C PRO A 548 29.61 24.16 -26.04
N ASP A 549 30.58 23.30 -26.31
CA ASP A 549 31.00 22.25 -25.36
C ASP A 549 31.85 22.83 -24.22
N ALA A 550 32.63 23.88 -24.51
CA ALA A 550 33.35 24.66 -23.52
C ALA A 550 33.35 26.15 -23.85
N LEU A 551 33.42 26.95 -22.79
CA LEU A 551 33.37 28.41 -22.85
C LEU A 551 34.38 29.00 -21.86
N SER A 552 35.13 30.01 -22.30
CA SER A 552 35.92 30.89 -21.45
C SER A 552 35.64 32.34 -21.82
N VAL A 553 35.55 33.21 -20.81
CA VAL A 553 35.25 34.64 -21.00
C VAL A 553 36.49 35.45 -20.66
N HIS A 554 36.81 36.43 -21.50
CA HIS A 554 37.90 37.36 -21.20
C HIS A 554 37.51 38.28 -20.04
N PRO A 555 38.30 38.37 -18.96
CA PRO A 555 37.89 39.05 -17.73
C PRO A 555 37.73 40.57 -17.86
N LEU A 556 38.36 41.19 -18.87
CA LEU A 556 38.29 42.63 -19.13
C LEU A 556 37.39 43.00 -20.32
N SER A 557 37.64 42.45 -21.52
CA SER A 557 36.88 42.78 -22.74
C SER A 557 35.52 42.10 -22.85
N GLY A 558 35.27 40.99 -22.14
CA GLY A 558 34.05 40.20 -22.29
C GLY A 558 34.00 39.37 -23.59
N GLU A 559 35.08 39.34 -24.38
CA GLU A 559 35.20 38.43 -25.52
C GLU A 559 35.07 36.96 -25.08
N LEU A 560 34.45 36.15 -25.92
CA LEU A 560 34.14 34.76 -25.63
C LEU A 560 35.01 33.83 -26.45
N PHE A 561 35.50 32.77 -25.83
CA PHE A 561 36.25 31.71 -26.47
C PHE A 561 35.47 30.42 -26.32
N VAL A 562 35.08 29.83 -27.42
CA VAL A 562 34.21 28.64 -27.46
C VAL A 562 34.89 27.50 -28.18
N ALA A 563 34.61 26.28 -27.71
CA ALA A 563 35.01 25.04 -28.35
C ALA A 563 33.78 24.26 -28.81
N ASP A 564 33.83 23.78 -30.04
CA ASP A 564 32.84 22.87 -30.63
C ASP A 564 33.52 21.54 -30.95
N VAL A 565 33.22 20.51 -30.16
CA VAL A 565 33.78 19.16 -30.31
C VAL A 565 33.19 18.48 -31.53
N ALA A 566 31.94 18.75 -31.88
CA ALA A 566 31.31 18.16 -33.05
C ALA A 566 31.92 18.71 -34.35
N GLY A 567 32.18 20.03 -34.37
CA GLY A 567 32.87 20.72 -35.46
C GLY A 567 34.39 20.55 -35.45
N GLN A 568 35.00 20.14 -34.33
CA GLN A 568 36.45 20.15 -34.09
C GLN A 568 37.05 21.55 -34.35
N SER A 569 36.39 22.59 -33.83
CA SER A 569 36.77 23.98 -34.05
C SER A 569 36.80 24.79 -32.76
N LEU A 570 37.68 25.80 -32.75
CA LEU A 570 37.74 26.85 -31.75
C LEU A 570 37.30 28.15 -32.40
N ALA A 571 36.48 28.93 -31.70
CA ALA A 571 36.06 30.25 -32.16
C ALA A 571 36.26 31.31 -31.07
N LYS A 572 36.63 32.51 -31.53
CA LYS A 572 36.61 33.74 -30.76
C LYS A 572 35.40 34.57 -31.17
N LEU A 573 34.59 34.95 -30.20
CA LEU A 573 33.41 35.80 -30.38
C LEU A 573 33.59 37.10 -29.60
N ALA A 574 32.97 38.18 -30.07
CA ALA A 574 32.80 39.38 -29.28
C ALA A 574 31.79 39.15 -28.15
N ALA A 575 31.65 40.12 -27.25
CA ALA A 575 30.74 40.04 -26.11
C ALA A 575 29.26 39.89 -26.50
N ASP A 576 28.87 40.33 -27.70
CA ASP A 576 27.52 40.19 -28.26
C ASP A 576 27.29 38.85 -29.01
N GLY A 577 28.32 38.01 -29.09
CA GLY A 577 28.29 36.73 -29.80
C GLY A 577 28.67 36.79 -31.28
N THR A 578 29.03 37.97 -31.81
CA THR A 578 29.53 38.08 -33.18
C THR A 578 30.88 37.37 -33.33
N ARG A 579 31.04 36.57 -34.38
CA ARG A 579 32.26 35.80 -34.60
C ARG A 579 33.40 36.70 -35.10
N LEU A 580 34.51 36.74 -34.37
CA LEU A 580 35.70 37.53 -34.68
C LEU A 580 36.77 36.71 -35.40
N ALA A 581 37.03 35.49 -34.91
CA ALA A 581 37.99 34.56 -35.48
C ALA A 581 37.56 33.11 -35.22
N ASP A 582 38.07 32.18 -36.01
CA ASP A 582 37.77 30.75 -35.92
C ASP A 582 38.92 29.94 -36.51
N THR A 583 39.10 28.71 -36.03
CA THR A 583 40.17 27.81 -36.47
C THR A 583 39.79 26.36 -36.19
N ASP A 584 40.03 25.49 -37.18
CA ASP A 584 39.83 24.05 -37.03
C ASP A 584 41.04 23.43 -36.31
N ARG A 585 40.76 22.64 -35.26
CA ARG A 585 41.80 21.95 -34.49
C ARG A 585 41.23 20.71 -33.78
N PRO A 586 42.01 19.62 -33.67
CA PRO A 586 41.65 18.48 -32.83
C PRO A 586 41.39 18.89 -31.36
N LEU A 587 40.20 18.57 -30.86
CA LEU A 587 39.77 18.83 -29.49
C LEU A 587 39.60 17.55 -28.69
N ALA A 588 39.87 17.61 -27.38
CA ALA A 588 39.57 16.52 -26.47
C ALA A 588 38.04 16.32 -26.35
N ALA A 589 37.61 15.12 -25.93
CA ALA A 589 36.19 14.81 -25.74
C ALA A 589 35.50 15.69 -24.68
N ASN A 590 36.28 16.25 -23.76
CA ASN A 590 35.84 17.26 -22.80
C ASN A 590 36.85 18.42 -22.85
N PRO A 591 36.67 19.38 -23.76
CA PRO A 591 37.62 20.47 -23.93
C PRO A 591 37.55 21.42 -22.73
N VAL A 592 38.69 21.92 -22.30
CA VAL A 592 38.79 22.92 -21.23
C VAL A 592 39.55 24.12 -21.76
N LEU A 593 38.92 25.29 -21.68
CA LEU A 593 39.48 26.55 -22.12
C LEU A 593 39.81 27.41 -20.90
N ARG A 594 41.04 27.92 -20.82
CA ARG A 594 41.47 28.88 -19.79
C ARG A 594 42.29 30.00 -20.43
N LEU A 595 42.06 31.23 -20.00
CA LEU A 595 42.89 32.37 -20.36
C LEU A 595 43.86 32.67 -19.23
N ASN A 596 45.15 32.83 -19.53
CA ASN A 596 46.14 33.29 -18.57
C ASN A 596 47.25 34.08 -19.28
N ALA A 597 47.62 35.24 -18.72
CA ALA A 597 48.73 36.08 -19.20
C ALA A 597 48.71 36.37 -20.72
N GLY A 598 47.53 36.54 -21.31
CA GLY A 598 47.40 36.75 -22.76
C GLY A 598 47.66 35.51 -23.61
N LEU A 599 47.39 34.32 -23.07
CA LEU A 599 47.46 33.04 -23.79
C LEU A 599 46.16 32.27 -23.60
N LEU A 600 45.77 31.53 -24.63
CA LEU A 600 44.66 30.58 -24.57
C LEU A 600 45.22 29.18 -24.33
N LEU A 601 44.86 28.59 -23.19
CA LEU A 601 45.28 27.24 -22.80
C LEU A 601 44.14 26.26 -23.05
N VAL A 602 44.46 25.14 -23.68
CA VAL A 602 43.50 24.08 -24.03
C VAL A 602 44.09 22.71 -23.69
N ASN A 603 43.29 21.79 -23.12
CA ASN A 603 43.77 20.41 -22.91
C ASN A 603 43.97 19.67 -24.25
N SER A 604 45.08 18.95 -24.35
CA SER A 604 45.44 18.19 -25.56
C SER A 604 44.52 16.98 -25.76
N SER A 605 44.15 16.72 -27.01
CA SER A 605 43.39 15.52 -27.41
C SER A 605 44.26 14.26 -27.48
N GLU A 606 45.58 14.44 -27.62
CA GLU A 606 46.51 13.37 -27.96
C GLU A 606 47.28 12.81 -26.74
N GLY A 607 47.48 13.61 -25.70
CA GLY A 607 48.32 13.24 -24.56
C GLY A 607 47.98 13.92 -23.23
N PRO A 608 48.75 13.65 -22.15
CA PRO A 608 48.63 14.31 -20.86
C PRO A 608 49.29 15.70 -20.93
N ALA A 609 48.78 16.58 -21.79
CA ALA A 609 49.39 17.86 -22.09
C ALA A 609 48.37 19.00 -22.16
N VAL A 610 48.86 20.23 -22.03
CA VAL A 610 48.10 21.47 -22.24
C VAL A 610 48.71 22.22 -23.42
N SER A 611 47.95 22.40 -24.49
CA SER A 611 48.36 23.21 -25.64
C SER A 611 48.27 24.70 -25.29
N VAL A 612 49.31 25.45 -25.65
CA VAL A 612 49.38 26.91 -25.47
C VAL A 612 49.15 27.58 -26.82
N LEU A 613 48.09 28.37 -26.92
CA LEU A 613 47.61 28.96 -28.16
C LEU A 613 47.60 30.49 -28.09
N ARG A 614 47.79 31.12 -29.25
CA ARG A 614 47.54 32.54 -29.49
C ARG A 614 46.03 32.83 -29.49
N TYR A 615 45.65 33.99 -28.93
CA TYR A 615 44.25 34.42 -28.85
C TYR A 615 43.94 35.69 -29.67
N GLU A 616 44.94 36.28 -30.34
CA GLU A 616 44.75 37.47 -31.17
C GLU A 616 44.11 37.11 -32.52
N ASP A 617 43.22 37.96 -33.04
CA ASP A 617 42.34 37.65 -34.17
C ASP A 617 43.06 37.12 -35.42
N ARG A 618 44.23 37.68 -35.76
CA ARG A 618 45.00 37.29 -36.97
C ARG A 618 45.74 35.97 -36.84
N ALA A 619 46.00 35.52 -35.61
CA ALA A 619 46.78 34.34 -35.30
C ALA A 619 46.05 33.40 -34.34
N PHE A 620 44.71 33.50 -34.32
CA PHE A 620 43.86 32.81 -33.37
C PHE A 620 44.04 31.28 -33.49
N GLY A 621 44.27 30.63 -32.36
CA GLY A 621 44.47 29.17 -32.25
C GLY A 621 45.80 28.65 -32.78
N GLN A 622 46.71 29.51 -33.25
CA GLN A 622 48.07 29.08 -33.57
C GLN A 622 48.78 28.59 -32.31
N GLN A 623 49.28 27.37 -32.37
CA GLN A 623 49.98 26.74 -31.25
C GLN A 623 51.39 27.33 -31.10
N LEU A 624 51.69 27.83 -29.91
CA LEU A 624 53.00 28.33 -29.52
C LEU A 624 53.84 27.27 -28.83
N ASP A 625 53.20 26.47 -27.99
CA ASP A 625 53.87 25.48 -27.15
C ASP A 625 52.91 24.34 -26.74
N GLU A 626 53.46 23.28 -26.17
CA GLU A 626 52.72 22.19 -25.54
C GLU A 626 53.37 21.75 -24.24
N ILE A 627 52.64 21.95 -23.14
CA ILE A 627 53.13 21.68 -21.80
C ILE A 627 52.78 20.25 -21.42
N LEU A 628 53.79 19.38 -21.34
CA LEU A 628 53.64 17.98 -20.95
C LEU A 628 53.54 17.83 -19.43
N LEU A 629 52.48 17.18 -18.94
CA LEU A 629 52.24 16.94 -17.51
C LEU A 629 52.57 15.48 -17.17
N LEU A 630 53.77 15.26 -16.63
CA LEU A 630 54.29 13.92 -16.34
C LEU A 630 54.67 13.72 -14.85
N PRO A 631 53.74 13.88 -13.89
CA PRO A 631 54.06 13.62 -12.49
C PRO A 631 54.33 12.12 -12.26
N PRO A 632 55.31 11.74 -11.41
CA PRO A 632 55.73 10.34 -11.26
C PRO A 632 54.57 9.38 -10.91
N SER A 633 53.68 9.78 -10.01
CA SER A 633 52.56 8.95 -9.60
C SER A 633 51.46 8.83 -10.66
N ALA A 634 51.36 9.78 -11.61
CA ALA A 634 50.46 9.65 -12.75
C ALA A 634 51.01 8.65 -13.78
N LEU A 635 52.33 8.60 -13.97
CA LEU A 635 52.97 7.62 -14.84
C LEU A 635 52.77 6.20 -14.30
N GLU A 636 52.95 6.01 -12.99
CA GLU A 636 52.68 4.73 -12.33
C GLU A 636 51.22 4.28 -12.46
N ALA A 637 50.28 5.22 -12.45
CA ALA A 637 48.86 4.98 -12.62
C ALA A 637 48.39 5.04 -14.10
N GLU A 638 49.32 5.18 -15.05
CA GLU A 638 49.06 5.27 -16.48
C GLU A 638 48.03 6.36 -16.86
N LEU A 639 48.03 7.51 -16.19
CA LEU A 639 47.10 8.61 -16.48
C LEU A 639 47.56 9.36 -17.74
N SER A 640 46.84 9.18 -18.84
CA SER A 640 47.28 9.54 -20.20
C SER A 640 46.59 10.77 -20.79
N ARG A 641 45.69 11.42 -20.05
CA ARG A 641 44.91 12.58 -20.52
C ARG A 641 44.72 13.62 -19.41
N VAL A 642 44.54 14.88 -19.81
CA VAL A 642 44.12 15.98 -18.93
C VAL A 642 42.60 16.12 -19.01
N TRP A 643 41.92 15.93 -17.87
CA TRP A 643 40.46 16.07 -17.77
C TRP A 643 40.04 17.52 -17.57
N ASP A 644 40.68 18.22 -16.63
CA ASP A 644 40.40 19.62 -16.32
C ASP A 644 41.63 20.26 -15.68
N PHE A 645 41.74 21.58 -15.78
CA PHE A 645 42.81 22.35 -15.17
C PHE A 645 42.34 23.78 -14.83
N ALA A 646 42.95 24.35 -13.79
CA ALA A 646 42.66 25.71 -13.32
C ALA A 646 43.91 26.34 -12.70
N SER A 647 43.98 27.67 -12.73
CA SER A 647 45.02 28.43 -12.05
C SER A 647 44.48 29.11 -10.79
N SER A 648 45.35 29.30 -9.80
CA SER A 648 45.11 30.16 -8.63
C SER A 648 46.41 30.87 -8.29
N ASP A 649 46.45 32.20 -8.47
CA ASP A 649 47.56 33.15 -8.26
C ASP A 649 48.96 32.69 -8.73
N SER A 650 49.56 31.71 -8.06
CA SER A 650 50.93 31.22 -8.26
C SER A 650 51.03 29.72 -8.62
N HIS A 651 49.90 29.02 -8.68
CA HIS A 651 49.88 27.56 -8.85
C HIS A 651 48.90 27.11 -9.93
N TRP A 652 49.27 26.03 -10.61
CA TRP A 652 48.43 25.33 -11.57
C TRP A 652 47.90 24.03 -10.99
N TRP A 653 46.66 23.73 -11.30
CA TRP A 653 45.95 22.55 -10.86
C TRP A 653 45.54 21.77 -12.09
N ALA A 654 45.81 20.47 -12.12
CA ALA A 654 45.34 19.61 -13.21
C ALA A 654 44.81 18.29 -12.68
N ILE A 655 43.70 17.84 -13.27
CA ILE A 655 43.16 16.50 -13.11
C ILE A 655 43.66 15.67 -14.28
N LEU A 656 44.46 14.66 -13.98
CA LEU A 656 44.88 13.67 -14.97
C LEU A 656 44.00 12.44 -14.84
N TYR A 657 43.66 11.82 -15.97
CA TYR A 657 42.84 10.61 -16.00
C TYR A 657 43.29 9.63 -17.07
N ASN A 658 42.89 8.37 -16.89
CA ASN A 658 43.04 7.32 -17.89
C ASN A 658 41.64 6.95 -18.42
N PRO A 659 41.36 7.15 -19.72
CA PRO A 659 40.05 6.84 -20.31
C PRO A 659 39.72 5.33 -20.34
N ALA A 660 40.72 4.45 -20.31
CA ALA A 660 40.52 3.00 -20.34
C ALA A 660 40.19 2.42 -18.95
N SER A 661 40.85 2.90 -17.89
CA SER A 661 40.61 2.41 -16.52
C SER A 661 39.63 3.25 -15.72
N GLY A 662 39.38 4.50 -16.13
CA GLY A 662 38.60 5.49 -15.38
C GLY A 662 39.35 6.07 -14.17
N ALA A 663 40.60 5.66 -13.93
CA ALA A 663 41.42 6.20 -12.85
C ALA A 663 41.68 7.70 -13.08
N SER A 664 41.68 8.47 -11.99
CA SER A 664 42.01 9.90 -12.03
C SER A 664 42.73 10.36 -10.78
N GLY A 665 43.47 11.46 -10.89
CA GLY A 665 44.20 12.08 -9.79
C GLY A 665 44.26 13.60 -9.93
N LEU A 666 44.34 14.29 -8.80
CA LEU A 666 44.48 15.75 -8.73
C LEU A 666 45.93 16.12 -8.40
N TYR A 667 46.52 16.98 -9.22
CA TYR A 667 47.93 17.34 -9.16
C TYR A 667 48.11 18.85 -9.07
N LEU A 668 49.09 19.26 -8.27
CA LEU A 668 49.49 20.65 -8.10
C LEU A 668 50.85 20.89 -8.75
N PHE A 669 50.93 21.99 -9.49
CA PHE A 669 52.11 22.48 -10.18
C PHE A 669 52.37 23.94 -9.77
N ASP A 670 53.63 24.39 -9.90
CA ASP A 670 53.96 25.80 -9.73
C ASP A 670 53.60 26.63 -10.98
N HIS A 671 54.01 27.90 -11.03
CA HIS A 671 53.71 28.78 -12.15
C HIS A 671 54.38 28.34 -13.47
N ASP A 672 55.49 27.59 -13.40
CA ASP A 672 56.24 27.07 -14.54
C ASP A 672 55.82 25.63 -14.91
N TRP A 673 54.67 25.17 -14.41
CA TRP A 673 54.16 23.82 -14.62
C TRP A 673 55.07 22.70 -14.10
N LYS A 674 55.97 23.01 -13.16
CA LYS A 674 56.77 21.99 -12.48
C LYS A 674 55.92 21.32 -11.41
N PHE A 675 55.96 19.99 -11.39
CA PHE A 675 55.20 19.21 -10.43
C PHE A 675 55.64 19.47 -8.99
N ILE A 676 54.67 19.74 -8.11
CA ILE A 676 54.90 19.95 -6.67
C ILE A 676 54.45 18.71 -5.88
N LYS A 677 53.16 18.35 -5.97
CA LYS A 677 52.58 17.24 -5.18
C LYS A 677 51.26 16.75 -5.77
N GLN A 678 50.95 15.48 -5.50
CA GLN A 678 49.60 14.93 -5.69
C GLN A 678 48.75 15.22 -4.46
N LEU A 679 47.47 15.53 -4.68
CA LEU A 679 46.52 15.80 -3.61
C LEU A 679 45.66 14.57 -3.34
N ALA A 680 45.47 14.27 -2.06
CA ALA A 680 44.60 13.18 -1.64
C ALA A 680 43.13 13.56 -1.85
N THR A 681 42.52 13.03 -2.91
CA THR A 681 41.08 13.04 -3.13
C THR A 681 40.50 11.67 -2.79
N ARG A 682 39.24 11.61 -2.32
CA ARG A 682 38.56 10.31 -2.25
C ARG A 682 38.37 9.81 -3.67
N GLN A 683 38.75 8.56 -3.94
CA GLN A 683 38.55 7.96 -5.26
C GLN A 683 37.05 7.96 -5.60
N THR A 684 36.70 8.70 -6.64
CA THR A 684 35.36 8.74 -7.23
C THR A 684 35.38 7.96 -8.53
N THR A 685 34.22 7.41 -8.91
CA THR A 685 34.03 6.67 -10.17
C THR A 685 34.14 7.54 -11.42
N SER A 686 34.12 8.87 -11.27
CA SER A 686 34.30 9.85 -12.35
C SER A 686 35.26 10.96 -11.90
N PRO A 687 36.10 11.50 -12.80
CA PRO A 687 36.87 12.70 -12.53
C PRO A 687 35.94 13.88 -12.18
N GLY A 688 36.38 14.78 -11.30
CA GLY A 688 35.65 16.00 -10.94
C GLY A 688 36.00 17.16 -11.86
N GLN A 689 35.38 18.32 -11.64
CA GLN A 689 35.68 19.56 -12.36
C GLN A 689 36.19 20.64 -11.41
N LEU A 690 37.06 21.51 -11.92
CA LEU A 690 37.76 22.56 -11.20
C LEU A 690 37.18 23.93 -11.56
N VAL A 691 36.92 24.75 -10.55
CA VAL A 691 36.52 26.15 -10.71
C VAL A 691 37.38 27.02 -9.82
N ASN A 692 37.92 28.09 -10.38
CA ASN A 692 38.58 29.15 -9.62
C ASN A 692 37.51 30.01 -8.95
N TRP A 693 37.62 30.18 -7.62
CA TRP A 693 36.79 31.05 -6.82
C TRP A 693 37.67 31.97 -5.96
N GLY A 694 38.09 33.09 -6.55
CA GLY A 694 39.02 34.03 -5.94
C GLY A 694 40.42 33.44 -5.79
N ASN A 695 40.88 33.28 -4.55
CA ASN A 695 42.17 32.63 -4.24
C ASN A 695 42.03 31.14 -3.86
N LYS A 696 40.87 30.55 -4.19
CA LYS A 696 40.53 29.16 -3.85
C LYS A 696 40.17 28.38 -5.11
N ILE A 697 40.41 27.08 -5.04
CA ILE A 697 39.97 26.13 -6.07
C ILE A 697 38.86 25.26 -5.50
N LEU A 698 37.74 25.21 -6.21
CA LEU A 698 36.63 24.31 -5.93
C LEU A 698 36.75 23.07 -6.81
N LEU A 699 36.56 21.90 -6.21
CA LEU A 699 36.44 20.62 -6.91
C LEU A 699 35.05 20.06 -6.64
N TYR A 700 34.27 19.85 -7.70
CA TYR A 700 32.93 19.29 -7.59
C TYR A 700 32.75 18.05 -8.46
N HIS A 701 31.76 17.23 -8.08
CA HIS A 701 31.36 16.03 -8.81
C HIS A 701 29.83 16.02 -8.96
N PRO A 702 29.28 15.69 -10.15
CA PRO A 702 27.83 15.55 -10.34
C PRO A 702 27.18 14.50 -9.45
N GLN A 703 27.97 13.53 -8.99
CA GLN A 703 27.54 12.41 -8.14
C GLN A 703 27.66 12.70 -6.64
N GLN A 704 28.12 13.89 -6.23
CA GLN A 704 28.33 14.23 -4.83
C GLN A 704 27.82 15.61 -4.48
N ALA A 705 27.07 15.70 -3.37
CA ALA A 705 26.55 16.98 -2.89
C ALA A 705 27.62 17.91 -2.31
N GLN A 706 28.75 17.36 -1.87
CA GLN A 706 29.83 18.14 -1.26
C GLN A 706 30.74 18.73 -2.33
N ILE A 707 30.95 20.05 -2.27
CA ILE A 707 31.93 20.75 -3.11
C ILE A 707 33.20 20.90 -2.29
N LEU A 708 34.28 20.24 -2.71
CA LEU A 708 35.56 20.30 -2.00
C LEU A 708 36.23 21.64 -2.27
N ARG A 709 36.86 22.21 -1.24
CA ARG A 709 37.53 23.50 -1.31
C ARG A 709 39.00 23.37 -0.97
N PHE A 710 39.85 24.00 -1.77
CA PHE A 710 41.29 24.04 -1.54
C PHE A 710 41.79 25.48 -1.56
N SER A 711 42.77 25.77 -0.72
CA SER A 711 43.54 27.03 -0.80
C SER A 711 44.41 27.06 -2.05
N ALA A 712 44.86 28.23 -2.51
CA ALA A 712 45.88 28.38 -3.56
C ALA A 712 47.07 27.39 -3.50
N ALA A 713 47.67 27.16 -2.31
CA ALA A 713 48.81 26.24 -2.11
C ALA A 713 48.45 24.73 -2.04
N GLY A 714 47.20 24.41 -2.32
CA GLY A 714 46.64 23.08 -2.28
C GLY A 714 46.51 22.43 -0.91
N LYS A 715 46.20 23.22 0.12
CA LYS A 715 45.72 22.71 1.41
C LYS A 715 44.20 22.53 1.32
N ALA A 716 43.71 21.34 1.68
CA ALA A 716 42.28 21.08 1.79
C ALA A 716 41.66 21.93 2.91
N GLU A 717 40.57 22.62 2.59
CA GLU A 717 39.76 23.40 3.54
C GLU A 717 38.45 22.66 3.87
N ALA A 718 37.65 23.24 4.76
CA ALA A 718 36.28 22.79 4.97
C ALA A 718 35.51 22.82 3.63
N PRO A 719 34.86 21.71 3.22
CA PRO A 719 34.04 21.67 2.01
C PRO A 719 32.94 22.75 2.04
N LEU A 720 32.63 23.29 0.87
CA LEU A 720 31.47 24.16 0.69
C LEU A 720 30.20 23.30 0.74
N VAL A 721 29.36 23.59 1.75
CA VAL A 721 28.07 22.93 1.94
C VAL A 721 26.97 23.89 1.52
N SER A 722 26.30 23.58 0.41
CA SER A 722 25.15 24.35 -0.07
C SER A 722 23.87 23.84 0.58
N GLU A 723 23.23 24.66 1.41
CA GLU A 723 21.96 24.32 2.06
C GLU A 723 20.83 24.17 1.02
N SER A 724 20.81 25.04 0.00
CA SER A 724 19.84 24.95 -1.09
C SER A 724 20.00 23.68 -1.94
N LEU A 725 21.23 23.21 -2.15
CA LEU A 725 21.48 21.93 -2.82
C LEU A 725 21.03 20.75 -1.97
N GLN A 726 21.38 20.73 -0.68
CA GLN A 726 20.98 19.64 0.23
C GLN A 726 19.46 19.51 0.34
N THR A 727 18.78 20.63 0.56
CA THR A 727 17.31 20.67 0.62
C THR A 727 16.66 20.19 -0.68
N MET A 728 17.22 20.53 -1.86
CA MET A 728 16.74 19.99 -3.14
C MET A 728 16.91 18.47 -3.24
N ILE A 729 18.07 17.94 -2.84
CA ILE A 729 18.35 16.50 -2.87
C ILE A 729 17.38 15.76 -1.94
N GLU A 730 17.19 16.24 -0.72
CA GLU A 730 16.31 15.62 0.28
C GLU A 730 14.83 15.67 -0.11
N THR A 731 14.35 16.81 -0.62
CA THR A 731 12.95 16.97 -1.05
C THR A 731 12.63 16.08 -2.25
N ARG A 732 13.53 15.97 -3.23
CA ARG A 732 13.32 15.06 -4.38
C ARG A 732 13.40 13.59 -3.97
N ALA A 733 14.37 13.23 -3.13
CA ALA A 733 14.51 11.87 -2.62
C ALA A 733 13.26 11.42 -1.84
N SER A 734 12.73 12.28 -0.97
CA SER A 734 11.52 11.96 -0.18
C SER A 734 10.26 11.82 -1.05
N ALA A 735 10.04 12.71 -2.03
CA ALA A 735 8.92 12.62 -2.96
C ALA A 735 8.96 11.34 -3.80
N GLN A 736 10.14 10.94 -4.26
CA GLN A 736 10.33 9.67 -4.98
C GLN A 736 10.10 8.46 -4.08
N ARG A 737 10.55 8.48 -2.82
CA ARG A 737 10.28 7.40 -1.85
C ARG A 737 8.77 7.23 -1.63
N LEU A 738 8.04 8.33 -1.40
CA LEU A 738 6.59 8.29 -1.20
C LEU A 738 5.82 7.78 -2.43
N THR A 739 6.18 8.24 -3.62
CA THR A 739 5.54 7.79 -4.86
C THR A 739 5.81 6.32 -5.14
N ARG A 740 7.06 5.86 -4.99
CA ARG A 740 7.36 4.44 -5.08
C ARG A 740 6.56 3.66 -4.02
N LEU A 741 6.43 4.17 -2.78
CA LEU A 741 5.72 3.47 -1.70
C LEU A 741 4.26 3.28 -2.07
N ALA A 742 3.62 4.35 -2.57
CA ALA A 742 2.25 4.30 -3.07
C ALA A 742 2.08 3.24 -4.18
N TRP A 743 3.00 3.21 -5.15
CA TRP A 743 2.99 2.20 -6.21
C TRP A 743 3.13 0.78 -5.68
N SER A 744 4.08 0.54 -4.77
CA SER A 744 4.29 -0.79 -4.19
C SER A 744 3.09 -1.28 -3.39
N LEU A 745 2.50 -0.42 -2.56
CA LEU A 745 1.30 -0.74 -1.79
C LEU A 745 0.11 -1.04 -2.70
N ALA A 746 -0.08 -0.27 -3.77
CA ALA A 746 -1.15 -0.51 -4.73
C ALA A 746 -0.99 -1.86 -5.45
N LEU A 747 0.24 -2.20 -5.89
CA LEU A 747 0.52 -3.47 -6.54
C LEU A 747 0.35 -4.67 -5.59
N ILE A 748 0.84 -4.55 -4.36
CA ILE A 748 0.69 -5.60 -3.33
C ILE A 748 -0.77 -5.82 -2.98
N LEU A 749 -1.55 -4.74 -2.83
CA LEU A 749 -2.99 -4.82 -2.56
C LEU A 749 -3.74 -5.55 -3.68
N LEU A 750 -3.48 -5.19 -4.95
CA LEU A 750 -4.10 -5.84 -6.10
C LEU A 750 -3.70 -7.31 -6.21
N LEU A 751 -2.42 -7.64 -6.03
CA LEU A 751 -1.95 -9.02 -5.99
C LEU A 751 -2.65 -9.82 -4.87
N GLY A 752 -2.79 -9.23 -3.69
CA GLY A 752 -3.53 -9.81 -2.57
C GLY A 752 -4.99 -10.10 -2.92
N ILE A 753 -5.68 -9.15 -3.55
CA ILE A 753 -7.07 -9.33 -4.02
C ILE A 753 -7.16 -10.48 -5.04
N VAL A 754 -6.22 -10.60 -5.98
CA VAL A 754 -6.16 -11.70 -6.94
C VAL A 754 -6.01 -13.05 -6.22
N LEU A 755 -5.05 -13.17 -5.30
CA LEU A 755 -4.79 -14.42 -4.59
C LEU A 755 -5.99 -14.85 -3.73
N VAL A 756 -6.59 -13.92 -2.99
CA VAL A 756 -7.76 -14.19 -2.13
C VAL A 756 -8.98 -14.58 -2.97
N SER A 757 -9.22 -13.90 -4.09
CA SER A 757 -10.35 -14.21 -4.98
C SER A 757 -10.17 -15.56 -5.70
N LEU A 758 -8.96 -15.92 -6.13
CA LEU A 758 -8.65 -17.25 -6.67
C LEU A 758 -8.82 -18.35 -5.63
N ALA A 759 -8.31 -18.15 -4.41
CA ALA A 759 -8.49 -19.10 -3.30
C ALA A 759 -9.99 -19.30 -2.99
N ARG A 760 -10.76 -18.22 -2.96
CA ARG A 760 -12.22 -18.26 -2.79
C ARG A 760 -12.90 -18.99 -3.95
N ALA A 761 -12.51 -18.75 -5.19
CA ALA A 761 -13.04 -19.45 -6.36
C ALA A 761 -12.77 -20.96 -6.28
N TYR A 762 -11.55 -21.36 -5.89
CA TYR A 762 -11.18 -22.75 -5.68
C TYR A 762 -12.03 -23.41 -4.59
N LEU A 763 -12.18 -22.76 -3.43
CA LEU A 763 -13.01 -23.27 -2.33
C LEU A 763 -14.46 -23.47 -2.76
N GLN A 764 -15.05 -22.51 -3.47
CA GLN A 764 -16.42 -22.62 -3.96
C GLN A 764 -16.56 -23.68 -5.07
N ALA A 765 -15.53 -23.89 -5.90
CA ALA A 765 -15.49 -24.98 -6.87
C ALA A 765 -15.50 -26.35 -6.18
N ALA A 766 -14.66 -26.52 -5.15
CA ALA A 766 -14.63 -27.74 -4.34
C ALA A 766 -15.98 -27.98 -3.66
N ARG A 767 -16.57 -26.93 -3.07
CA ARG A 767 -17.91 -26.98 -2.47
C ARG A 767 -18.99 -27.45 -3.46
N ALA A 768 -18.98 -26.93 -4.67
CA ALA A 768 -19.93 -27.31 -5.71
C ALA A 768 -19.80 -28.78 -6.16
N LEU A 769 -18.61 -29.37 -6.07
CA LEU A 769 -18.37 -30.78 -6.39
C LEU A 769 -18.85 -31.69 -5.25
N VAL A 770 -18.50 -31.36 -4.00
CA VAL A 770 -18.85 -32.16 -2.82
C VAL A 770 -20.36 -32.31 -2.66
N TYR A 771 -21.12 -31.21 -2.78
CA TYR A 771 -22.59 -31.24 -2.60
C TYR A 771 -23.37 -31.66 -3.85
N ARG A 772 -22.72 -32.02 -4.95
CA ARG A 772 -23.41 -32.52 -6.16
C ARG A 772 -23.79 -34.00 -6.06
N GLY A 773 -23.01 -34.78 -5.30
CA GLY A 773 -22.99 -36.23 -5.42
C GLY A 773 -24.09 -36.99 -4.69
N ARG A 774 -24.73 -36.42 -3.66
CA ARG A 774 -25.73 -37.14 -2.83
C ARG A 774 -26.78 -36.18 -2.25
N PRO A 775 -28.09 -36.45 -2.41
CA PRO A 775 -29.13 -35.68 -1.75
C PRO A 775 -29.09 -35.93 -0.23
N SER A 776 -29.00 -34.85 0.55
CA SER A 776 -29.03 -34.89 2.02
C SER A 776 -30.39 -35.39 2.53
N SER A 777 -30.39 -36.21 3.58
CA SER A 777 -31.63 -36.57 4.30
C SER A 777 -31.88 -35.62 5.46
N GLY A 778 -33.12 -35.53 5.93
CA GLY A 778 -33.38 -35.01 7.27
C GLY A 778 -33.08 -36.08 8.33
N ALA A 779 -32.74 -35.66 9.54
CA ALA A 779 -32.64 -36.55 10.70
C ALA A 779 -34.03 -36.98 11.18
N ALA A 780 -34.18 -38.24 11.57
CA ALA A 780 -35.37 -38.76 12.25
C ALA A 780 -35.52 -38.14 13.66
N PRO A 781 -36.74 -38.05 14.23
CA PRO A 781 -36.93 -37.63 15.61
C PRO A 781 -36.20 -38.58 16.58
N LEU A 782 -35.63 -38.03 17.65
CA LEU A 782 -34.85 -38.79 18.64
C LEU A 782 -35.69 -39.21 19.86
N ASP A 783 -36.91 -38.69 19.99
CA ASP A 783 -37.76 -38.84 21.19
C ASP A 783 -38.12 -40.31 21.48
N ASP A 784 -38.32 -41.11 20.42
CA ASP A 784 -38.75 -42.52 20.54
C ASP A 784 -37.59 -43.49 20.85
N ILE A 785 -36.34 -43.04 20.68
CA ILE A 785 -35.12 -43.87 20.83
C ILE A 785 -34.16 -43.31 21.89
N ALA A 786 -34.53 -42.22 22.55
CA ALA A 786 -33.69 -41.45 23.45
C ALA A 786 -33.07 -42.29 24.59
N ASP A 787 -33.88 -43.19 25.17
CA ASP A 787 -33.49 -44.03 26.30
C ASP A 787 -32.63 -45.25 25.89
N ASP A 788 -32.63 -45.61 24.60
CA ASP A 788 -31.93 -46.77 24.05
C ASP A 788 -30.57 -46.44 23.42
N ILE A 789 -30.15 -45.16 23.42
CA ILE A 789 -28.88 -44.75 22.82
C ILE A 789 -27.72 -44.99 23.80
N SER A 790 -26.74 -45.80 23.38
CA SER A 790 -25.45 -45.94 24.08
C SER A 790 -24.54 -44.77 23.71
N TRP A 791 -24.31 -43.84 24.65
CA TRP A 791 -23.42 -42.68 24.47
C TRP A 791 -21.99 -42.99 24.87
N ILE A 792 -21.03 -42.50 24.08
CA ILE A 792 -19.60 -42.66 24.37
C ILE A 792 -19.09 -41.53 25.25
N ASP A 793 -18.34 -41.92 26.27
CA ASP A 793 -17.77 -41.00 27.23
C ASP A 793 -16.69 -40.09 26.60
N ALA A 794 -16.73 -38.81 26.97
CA ALA A 794 -15.69 -37.85 26.64
C ALA A 794 -14.48 -38.02 27.57
N VAL A 795 -13.27 -37.80 27.04
CA VAL A 795 -12.04 -37.88 27.85
C VAL A 795 -12.02 -36.75 28.89
N ALA A 796 -12.06 -37.12 30.18
CA ALA A 796 -12.17 -36.17 31.29
C ALA A 796 -10.98 -35.18 31.39
N THR A 797 -9.79 -35.59 30.95
CA THR A 797 -8.54 -34.81 31.04
C THR A 797 -8.35 -33.80 29.91
N ARG A 798 -9.20 -33.83 28.86
CA ARG A 798 -9.10 -32.96 27.67
C ARG A 798 -8.94 -31.45 27.97
N PRO A 799 -9.77 -30.80 28.81
CA PRO A 799 -9.64 -29.36 29.04
C PRO A 799 -8.35 -28.99 29.76
N GLN A 800 -7.85 -29.85 30.64
CA GLN A 800 -6.60 -29.64 31.36
C GLN A 800 -5.40 -29.78 30.43
N GLN A 801 -5.38 -30.82 29.58
CA GLN A 801 -4.33 -31.02 28.58
C GLN A 801 -4.24 -29.85 27.59
N LEU A 802 -5.38 -29.37 27.08
CA LEU A 802 -5.41 -28.21 26.17
C LEU A 802 -4.91 -26.93 26.85
N ARG A 803 -5.21 -26.72 28.14
CA ARG A 803 -4.68 -25.57 28.91
C ARG A 803 -3.16 -25.68 29.07
N HIS A 804 -2.65 -26.85 29.44
CA HIS A 804 -1.21 -27.07 29.57
C HIS A 804 -0.48 -26.86 28.24
N ALA A 805 -1.02 -27.38 27.13
CA ALA A 805 -0.47 -27.17 25.80
C ALA A 805 -0.46 -25.69 25.39
N ASN A 806 -1.53 -24.94 25.68
CA ASN A 806 -1.61 -23.51 25.40
C ASN A 806 -0.57 -22.71 26.21
N VAL A 807 -0.40 -23.02 27.50
CA VAL A 807 0.62 -22.39 28.36
C VAL A 807 2.03 -22.73 27.88
N ALA A 808 2.31 -24.00 27.59
CA ALA A 808 3.62 -24.43 27.09
C ALA A 808 3.99 -23.71 25.78
N LEU A 809 3.05 -23.62 24.83
CA LEU A 809 3.25 -22.90 23.59
C LEU A 809 3.48 -21.39 23.82
N ALA A 810 2.78 -20.78 24.78
CA ALA A 810 2.96 -19.36 25.11
C ALA A 810 4.36 -19.08 25.68
N VAL A 811 4.86 -19.97 26.54
CA VAL A 811 6.22 -19.90 27.09
C VAL A 811 7.27 -20.03 25.98
N VAL A 812 7.10 -21.00 25.07
CA VAL A 812 8.00 -21.17 23.93
C VAL A 812 7.96 -19.96 22.98
N ALA A 813 6.78 -19.44 22.68
CA ALA A 813 6.62 -18.24 21.85
C ALA A 813 7.32 -17.03 22.47
N LEU A 814 7.17 -16.83 23.79
CA LEU A 814 7.86 -15.77 24.51
C LEU A 814 9.38 -15.93 24.46
N ALA A 815 9.90 -17.15 24.66
CA ALA A 815 11.32 -17.43 24.57
C ALA A 815 11.89 -17.13 23.16
N VAL A 816 11.15 -17.48 22.10
CA VAL A 816 11.53 -17.16 20.71
C VAL A 816 11.56 -15.64 20.48
N VAL A 817 10.57 -14.90 20.98
CA VAL A 817 10.56 -13.43 20.86
C VAL A 817 11.73 -12.80 21.61
N ILE A 818 12.05 -13.27 22.83
CA ILE A 818 13.21 -12.79 23.60
C ILE A 818 14.51 -13.07 22.84
N LEU A 819 14.66 -14.25 22.24
CA LEU A 819 15.83 -14.60 21.43
C LEU A 819 15.97 -13.68 20.21
N LEU A 820 14.88 -13.39 19.50
CA LEU A 820 14.89 -12.47 18.35
C LEU A 820 15.26 -11.04 18.75
N VAL A 821 14.82 -10.56 19.92
CA VAL A 821 15.27 -9.28 20.46
C VAL A 821 16.78 -9.30 20.73
N GLY A 822 17.29 -10.38 21.34
CA GLY A 822 18.72 -10.55 21.63
C GLY A 822 19.61 -10.61 20.38
N LEU A 823 19.07 -11.06 19.24
CA LEU A 823 19.77 -11.12 17.95
C LEU A 823 19.75 -9.79 17.18
N GLY A 824 19.06 -8.76 17.68
CA GLY A 824 19.02 -7.44 17.03
C GLY A 824 18.28 -7.43 15.68
N VAL A 825 17.28 -8.30 15.50
CA VAL A 825 16.53 -8.38 14.23
C VAL A 825 15.62 -7.15 14.06
N SER A 826 15.32 -6.76 12.82
CA SER A 826 14.57 -5.54 12.51
C SER A 826 13.15 -5.55 13.08
N LEU A 827 12.60 -4.37 13.37
CA LEU A 827 11.24 -4.22 13.94
C LEU A 827 10.16 -4.95 13.11
N ALA A 828 10.25 -4.90 11.78
CA ALA A 828 9.30 -5.57 10.90
C ALA A 828 9.35 -7.10 11.05
N THR A 829 10.55 -7.67 11.16
CA THR A 829 10.68 -9.12 11.39
C THR A 829 10.17 -9.54 12.75
N LEU A 830 10.38 -8.71 13.78
CA LEU A 830 9.87 -8.97 15.13
C LEU A 830 8.34 -8.96 15.18
N VAL A 831 7.70 -7.95 14.59
CA VAL A 831 6.23 -7.88 14.48
C VAL A 831 5.68 -9.06 13.67
N GLY A 832 6.35 -9.39 12.55
CA GLY A 832 5.98 -10.54 11.74
C GLY A 832 6.05 -11.86 12.52
N ALA A 833 7.10 -12.07 13.32
CA ALA A 833 7.29 -13.27 14.11
C ALA A 833 6.23 -13.41 15.21
N ILE A 834 5.90 -12.30 15.91
CA ILE A 834 4.83 -12.28 16.91
C ILE A 834 3.50 -12.70 16.30
N LEU A 835 3.16 -12.18 15.10
CA LEU A 835 1.92 -12.55 14.41
C LEU A 835 1.86 -14.05 14.10
N VAL A 836 2.94 -14.65 13.60
CA VAL A 836 3.00 -16.09 13.33
C VAL A 836 2.80 -16.91 14.60
N LEU A 837 3.48 -16.52 15.70
CA LEU A 837 3.44 -17.24 16.97
C LEU A 837 2.08 -17.12 17.70
N CYS A 838 1.37 -16.00 17.54
CA CYS A 838 0.03 -15.82 18.09
C CYS A 838 -1.03 -16.72 17.45
N GLY A 839 -0.86 -17.13 16.19
CA GLY A 839 -1.85 -17.90 15.45
C GLY A 839 -2.24 -19.23 16.13
N PRO A 840 -1.28 -20.12 16.45
CA PRO A 840 -1.58 -21.39 17.10
C PRO A 840 -2.12 -21.23 18.55
N LEU A 841 -1.71 -20.18 19.28
CA LEU A 841 -2.26 -19.86 20.61
C LEU A 841 -3.76 -19.52 20.54
N LEU A 842 -4.13 -18.65 19.60
CA LEU A 842 -5.53 -18.30 19.36
C LEU A 842 -6.34 -19.52 18.90
N ALA A 843 -5.76 -20.40 18.08
CA ALA A 843 -6.39 -21.64 17.64
C ALA A 843 -6.70 -22.59 18.81
N LEU A 844 -5.74 -22.79 19.73
CA LEU A 844 -5.92 -23.59 20.96
C LEU A 844 -6.96 -22.97 21.89
N GLN A 845 -6.96 -21.64 22.03
CA GLN A 845 -7.94 -20.93 22.85
C GLN A 845 -9.38 -21.03 22.29
N LEU A 846 -9.53 -21.05 20.96
CA LEU A 846 -10.83 -21.32 20.33
C LEU A 846 -11.33 -22.74 20.60
N LEU A 847 -10.42 -23.74 20.58
CA LEU A 847 -10.75 -25.13 20.91
C LEU A 847 -11.13 -25.33 22.38
N LEU A 848 -10.51 -24.56 23.29
CA LEU A 848 -10.87 -24.57 24.70
C LEU A 848 -12.27 -24.01 24.97
N ARG A 849 -12.75 -23.12 24.10
CA ARG A 849 -14.08 -22.47 24.22
C ARG A 849 -15.18 -23.18 23.45
N SER A 850 -14.86 -24.16 22.59
CA SER A 850 -15.87 -24.85 21.80
C SER A 850 -16.69 -25.83 22.63
N GLU A 851 -17.98 -25.96 22.30
CA GLU A 851 -18.84 -27.00 22.87
C GLU A 851 -18.35 -28.40 22.48
N ARG A 852 -18.78 -29.41 23.25
CA ARG A 852 -18.40 -30.81 23.04
C ARG A 852 -19.22 -31.44 21.92
N ASP A 853 -18.56 -32.31 21.16
CA ASP A 853 -19.23 -33.23 20.24
C ASP A 853 -19.66 -34.49 21.01
N TYR A 854 -20.79 -35.10 20.62
CA TYR A 854 -21.27 -36.35 21.22
C TYR A 854 -21.47 -37.40 20.13
N LEU A 855 -21.23 -38.65 20.51
CA LEU A 855 -21.31 -39.81 19.64
C LEU A 855 -22.02 -40.92 20.39
N GLY A 856 -23.01 -41.53 19.75
CA GLY A 856 -23.72 -42.68 20.30
C GLY A 856 -24.03 -43.72 19.24
N SER A 857 -24.43 -44.89 19.70
CA SER A 857 -24.91 -46.00 18.87
C SER A 857 -26.28 -46.46 19.34
N TRP A 858 -27.12 -46.86 18.38
CA TRP A 858 -28.44 -47.45 18.61
C TRP A 858 -28.66 -48.49 17.52
N GLU A 859 -28.72 -49.78 17.90
CA GLU A 859 -28.75 -50.91 16.97
C GLU A 859 -27.64 -50.80 15.89
N ASP A 860 -28.00 -50.77 14.61
CA ASP A 860 -27.10 -50.59 13.46
C ASP A 860 -26.91 -49.11 13.03
N HIS A 861 -27.44 -48.16 13.82
CA HIS A 861 -27.40 -46.73 13.52
C HIS A 861 -26.39 -45.98 14.39
N LEU A 862 -25.65 -45.07 13.74
CA LEU A 862 -24.75 -44.14 14.39
C LEU A 862 -25.50 -42.82 14.65
N VAL A 863 -25.47 -42.33 15.90
CA VAL A 863 -26.02 -41.04 16.30
C VAL A 863 -24.87 -40.05 16.47
N LEU A 864 -24.81 -39.02 15.63
CA LEU A 864 -23.80 -37.97 15.72
C LEU A 864 -24.44 -36.68 16.20
N VAL A 865 -23.76 -35.99 17.13
CA VAL A 865 -24.11 -34.64 17.57
C VAL A 865 -22.87 -33.76 17.47
N ASP A 866 -22.94 -32.76 16.59
CA ASP A 866 -21.85 -31.79 16.35
C ASP A 866 -21.87 -30.65 17.39
N HIS A 867 -20.77 -29.90 17.55
CA HIS A 867 -20.62 -28.73 18.45
C HIS A 867 -21.68 -27.62 18.29
N ARG A 868 -22.50 -27.67 17.23
CA ARG A 868 -23.66 -26.78 17.01
C ARG A 868 -24.96 -27.33 17.62
N ARG A 869 -24.89 -28.45 18.35
CA ARG A 869 -26.03 -29.23 18.86
C ARG A 869 -26.96 -29.75 17.76
N LEU A 870 -26.42 -29.92 16.55
CA LEU A 870 -27.14 -30.53 15.44
C LEU A 870 -26.91 -32.04 15.48
N TYR A 871 -27.98 -32.81 15.41
CA TYR A 871 -27.90 -34.26 15.39
C TYR A 871 -28.33 -34.87 14.05
N HIS A 872 -27.75 -36.02 13.73
CA HIS A 872 -28.17 -36.87 12.61
C HIS A 872 -27.93 -38.35 12.93
N LEU A 873 -28.82 -39.20 12.42
CA LEU A 873 -28.70 -40.65 12.49
C LEU A 873 -28.47 -41.24 11.10
N ALA A 874 -27.59 -42.23 10.98
CA ALA A 874 -27.41 -42.97 9.75
C ALA A 874 -26.84 -44.36 10.00
N SER A 875 -27.12 -45.27 9.07
CA SER A 875 -26.55 -46.62 8.99
C SER A 875 -25.92 -46.85 7.60
N GLY A 876 -25.01 -47.83 7.52
CA GLY A 876 -24.36 -48.27 6.28
C GLY A 876 -23.68 -47.15 5.47
N ALA A 877 -23.90 -47.14 4.15
CA ALA A 877 -23.18 -46.28 3.19
C ALA A 877 -23.42 -44.76 3.33
N ARG A 878 -24.34 -44.34 4.20
CA ARG A 878 -24.56 -42.93 4.55
C ARG A 878 -23.53 -42.41 5.55
N ILE A 879 -22.98 -43.28 6.39
CA ILE A 879 -21.90 -42.93 7.30
C ILE A 879 -20.65 -42.65 6.47
N GLN A 880 -19.98 -41.53 6.75
CA GLN A 880 -18.74 -41.15 6.12
C GLN A 880 -17.64 -41.03 7.16
N TYR A 881 -16.45 -41.52 6.85
CA TYR A 881 -15.33 -41.45 7.77
C TYR A 881 -14.03 -41.09 7.08
N ARG A 882 -13.16 -40.38 7.80
CA ARG A 882 -11.79 -40.13 7.38
C ARG A 882 -10.90 -39.81 8.57
N GLY A 883 -10.03 -40.75 8.95
CA GLY A 883 -9.16 -40.57 10.12
C GLY A 883 -10.01 -40.36 11.38
N PRO A 884 -9.75 -39.34 12.21
CA PRO A 884 -10.48 -39.09 13.46
C PRO A 884 -11.81 -38.34 13.25
N PHE A 885 -12.39 -38.37 12.05
CA PHE A 885 -13.61 -37.65 11.72
C PHE A 885 -14.68 -38.62 11.22
N LEU A 886 -15.84 -38.55 11.85
CA LEU A 886 -17.07 -39.22 11.43
C LEU A 886 -18.06 -38.15 10.96
N LEU A 887 -18.75 -38.42 9.86
CA LEU A 887 -19.62 -37.45 9.20
C LEU A 887 -20.91 -38.14 8.73
N VAL A 888 -22.02 -37.47 8.95
CA VAL A 888 -23.31 -37.78 8.30
C VAL A 888 -23.86 -36.47 7.74
N ASP A 889 -23.93 -36.39 6.41
CA ASP A 889 -24.22 -35.15 5.69
C ASP A 889 -23.35 -33.97 6.19
N ASP A 890 -23.91 -32.98 6.89
CA ASP A 890 -23.17 -31.82 7.43
C ASP A 890 -22.81 -31.91 8.92
N VAL A 891 -23.24 -32.97 9.60
CA VAL A 891 -22.94 -33.21 11.01
C VAL A 891 -21.61 -33.93 11.07
N VAL A 892 -20.61 -33.29 11.68
CA VAL A 892 -19.23 -33.77 11.74
C VAL A 892 -18.82 -33.88 13.19
N VAL A 893 -18.30 -35.05 13.58
CA VAL A 893 -17.82 -35.31 14.94
C VAL A 893 -16.34 -35.65 14.87
N PHE A 894 -15.55 -35.02 15.75
CA PHE A 894 -14.15 -35.33 15.93
C PHE A 894 -13.98 -36.37 17.05
N THR A 895 -13.55 -37.57 16.69
CA THR A 895 -13.40 -38.70 17.63
C THR A 895 -12.13 -38.59 18.49
N GLY A 896 -11.12 -37.85 18.03
CA GLY A 896 -9.89 -37.61 18.76
C GLY A 896 -8.64 -38.16 18.07
N THR A 897 -7.48 -37.61 18.41
CA THR A 897 -6.16 -38.15 18.04
C THR A 897 -5.31 -38.33 19.30
N PRO A 898 -4.16 -39.04 19.23
CA PRO A 898 -3.26 -39.17 20.38
C PRO A 898 -2.79 -37.81 20.95
N LEU A 899 -2.64 -36.80 20.09
CA LEU A 899 -2.25 -35.43 20.46
C LEU A 899 -3.42 -34.57 20.94
N LEU A 900 -4.64 -34.88 20.50
CA LEU A 900 -5.87 -34.14 20.79
C LEU A 900 -7.00 -35.13 21.08
N PRO A 901 -7.00 -35.78 22.27
CA PRO A 901 -8.05 -36.73 22.62
C PRO A 901 -9.40 -36.02 22.79
N ALA A 902 -10.47 -36.63 22.27
CA ALA A 902 -11.81 -36.05 22.31
C ALA A 902 -12.82 -36.97 23.01
N LEU A 903 -12.95 -38.19 22.51
CA LEU A 903 -13.79 -39.27 23.04
C LEU A 903 -12.92 -40.45 23.47
N ASP A 904 -13.46 -41.35 24.29
CA ASP A 904 -12.73 -42.54 24.70
C ASP A 904 -12.38 -43.44 23.50
N ALA A 905 -11.08 -43.63 23.28
CA ALA A 905 -10.56 -44.37 22.13
C ALA A 905 -10.85 -45.87 22.22
N GLN A 906 -10.93 -46.43 23.43
CA GLN A 906 -11.24 -47.84 23.63
C GLN A 906 -12.71 -48.12 23.29
N ALA A 907 -13.64 -47.32 23.82
CA ALA A 907 -15.06 -47.38 23.47
C ALA A 907 -15.31 -47.20 21.97
N ILE A 908 -14.65 -46.22 21.31
CA ILE A 908 -14.79 -46.01 19.86
C ILE A 908 -14.38 -47.25 19.06
N ASN A 909 -13.24 -47.88 19.40
CA ASN A 909 -12.76 -49.04 18.65
C ASN A 909 -13.64 -50.27 18.85
N ARG A 910 -14.29 -50.41 20.01
CA ARG A 910 -15.16 -51.54 20.32
C ARG A 910 -16.55 -51.39 19.71
N GLU A 911 -17.18 -50.23 19.85
CA GLU A 911 -18.61 -50.03 19.53
C GLU A 911 -18.84 -49.32 18.20
N ILE A 912 -18.00 -48.35 17.83
CA ILE A 912 -18.25 -47.48 16.67
C ILE A 912 -17.46 -47.89 15.43
N ALA A 913 -16.22 -48.32 15.58
CA ALA A 913 -15.38 -48.73 14.47
C ALA A 913 -16.05 -49.75 13.52
N PRO A 914 -16.73 -50.82 13.99
CA PRO A 914 -17.40 -51.75 13.08
C PRO A 914 -18.53 -51.07 12.28
N LEU A 915 -19.37 -50.25 12.92
CA LEU A 915 -20.45 -49.50 12.27
C LEU A 915 -19.93 -48.44 11.29
N ALA A 916 -18.84 -47.75 11.64
CA ALA A 916 -18.23 -46.73 10.81
C ALA A 916 -17.51 -47.31 9.59
N GLN A 917 -16.90 -48.50 9.72
CA GLN A 917 -16.22 -49.19 8.61
C GLN A 917 -17.20 -49.68 7.53
N ALA A 918 -18.46 -49.94 7.89
CA ALA A 918 -19.54 -50.19 6.93
C ALA A 918 -19.92 -48.96 6.08
N GLY A 919 -19.40 -47.77 6.44
CA GLY A 919 -19.59 -46.51 5.73
C GLY A 919 -18.59 -46.27 4.58
N VAL A 920 -18.66 -45.07 4.00
CA VAL A 920 -17.82 -44.66 2.86
C VAL A 920 -16.64 -43.79 3.32
N ARG A 921 -15.43 -44.17 2.95
CA ARG A 921 -14.22 -43.37 3.20
C ARG A 921 -14.18 -42.13 2.29
N VAL A 922 -14.08 -40.93 2.87
CA VAL A 922 -14.05 -39.66 2.10
C VAL A 922 -12.63 -39.13 1.88
N ASP A 923 -12.43 -38.38 0.79
CA ASP A 923 -11.15 -37.74 0.51
C ASP A 923 -10.91 -36.49 1.39
N ARG A 924 -9.64 -36.06 1.45
CA ARG A 924 -9.24 -34.93 2.31
C ARG A 924 -9.94 -33.60 1.92
N LYS A 925 -10.22 -33.38 0.63
CA LYS A 925 -10.86 -32.13 0.17
C LYS A 925 -12.32 -32.10 0.58
N THR A 926 -13.03 -33.22 0.47
CA THR A 926 -14.41 -33.36 0.97
C THR A 926 -14.49 -33.11 2.46
N LEU A 927 -13.61 -33.71 3.26
CA LEU A 927 -13.53 -33.48 4.69
C LEU A 927 -13.31 -31.99 5.01
N LEU A 928 -12.32 -31.34 4.38
CA LEU A 928 -12.02 -29.93 4.60
C LEU A 928 -13.21 -29.02 4.26
N VAL A 929 -13.91 -29.27 3.14
CA VAL A 929 -15.12 -28.52 2.76
C VAL A 929 -16.23 -28.67 3.80
N LYS A 930 -16.44 -29.89 4.31
CA LYS A 930 -17.47 -30.16 5.33
C LYS A 930 -17.11 -29.56 6.68
N LEU A 931 -15.84 -29.59 7.09
CA LEU A 931 -15.34 -28.92 8.29
C LEU A 931 -15.49 -27.40 8.21
N LEU A 932 -15.20 -26.80 7.06
CA LEU A 932 -15.41 -25.37 6.83
C LEU A 932 -16.89 -24.99 6.81
N GLN A 933 -17.76 -25.85 6.24
CA GLN A 933 -19.20 -25.62 6.18
C GLN A 933 -19.89 -25.76 7.54
N SER A 934 -19.47 -26.74 8.33
CA SER A 934 -19.96 -26.93 9.70
C SER A 934 -19.41 -25.90 10.68
N HIS A 935 -18.45 -25.08 10.25
CA HIS A 935 -17.71 -24.17 11.12
C HIS A 935 -17.01 -24.87 12.28
N HIS A 936 -16.56 -26.11 12.04
CA HIS A 936 -15.94 -26.96 13.04
C HIS A 936 -14.78 -26.23 13.75
N PRO A 937 -14.67 -26.32 15.09
CA PRO A 937 -13.66 -25.61 15.88
C PRO A 937 -12.23 -25.79 15.37
N LEU A 938 -11.86 -27.02 14.98
CA LEU A 938 -10.55 -27.32 14.38
C LEU A 938 -10.31 -26.56 13.06
N ALA A 939 -11.32 -26.41 12.21
CA ALA A 939 -11.20 -25.69 10.95
C ALA A 939 -11.07 -24.18 11.19
N ARG A 940 -11.85 -23.63 12.13
CA ARG A 940 -11.74 -22.23 12.54
C ARG A 940 -10.36 -21.92 13.16
N GLY A 941 -9.87 -22.80 14.04
CA GLY A 941 -8.52 -22.69 14.59
C GLY A 941 -7.45 -22.71 13.49
N GLY A 942 -7.54 -23.64 12.53
CA GLY A 942 -6.65 -23.68 11.37
C GLY A 942 -6.72 -22.41 10.50
N GLN A 943 -7.91 -21.83 10.30
CA GLN A 943 -8.07 -20.57 9.57
C GLN A 943 -7.38 -19.40 10.28
N VAL A 944 -7.56 -19.27 11.59
CA VAL A 944 -6.92 -18.21 12.38
C VAL A 944 -5.40 -18.34 12.35
N ALA A 945 -4.87 -19.56 12.57
CA ALA A 945 -3.45 -19.81 12.50
C ALA A 945 -2.87 -19.49 11.11
N GLY A 946 -3.54 -19.90 10.04
CA GLY A 946 -3.12 -19.61 8.66
C GLY A 946 -3.15 -18.12 8.31
N LEU A 947 -4.17 -17.38 8.77
CA LEU A 947 -4.25 -15.93 8.57
C LEU A 947 -3.15 -15.17 9.30
N CYS A 948 -2.89 -15.54 10.56
CA CYS A 948 -1.79 -15.01 11.35
C CYS A 948 -0.42 -15.28 10.68
N MET A 949 -0.23 -16.49 10.13
CA MET A 949 0.99 -16.85 9.40
C MET A 949 1.17 -16.01 8.13
N LEU A 950 0.11 -15.86 7.32
CA LEU A 950 0.15 -15.04 6.10
C LEU A 950 0.41 -13.56 6.40
N ALA A 951 -0.24 -13.02 7.44
CA ALA A 951 -0.01 -11.64 7.87
C ALA A 951 1.42 -11.42 8.36
N GLY A 952 1.96 -12.35 9.15
CA GLY A 952 3.34 -12.28 9.63
C GLY A 952 4.35 -12.33 8.48
N LEU A 953 4.18 -13.25 7.53
CA LEU A 953 5.03 -13.34 6.33
C LEU A 953 4.97 -12.05 5.48
N LEU A 954 3.77 -11.48 5.30
CA LEU A 954 3.60 -10.23 4.55
C LEU A 954 4.41 -9.09 5.21
N VAL A 955 4.31 -8.94 6.53
CA VAL A 955 5.05 -7.90 7.27
C VAL A 955 6.56 -8.11 7.16
N MET A 956 7.05 -9.35 7.21
CA MET A 956 8.47 -9.66 7.01
C MET A 956 8.95 -9.30 5.60
N ILE A 957 8.17 -9.65 4.56
CA ILE A 957 8.51 -9.34 3.16
C ILE A 957 8.51 -7.83 2.93
N LEU A 958 7.52 -7.10 3.47
CA LEU A 958 7.48 -5.64 3.43
C LEU A 958 8.69 -5.00 4.13
N GLY A 959 9.19 -5.62 5.20
CA GLY A 959 10.37 -5.16 5.92
C GLY A 959 11.72 -5.42 5.24
N GLN A 960 11.79 -6.35 4.28
CA GLN A 960 13.01 -6.72 3.54
C GLN A 960 13.23 -5.89 2.26
N LEU A 961 12.22 -5.13 1.91
CA LEU A 961 12.13 -4.37 0.68
C LEU A 961 12.99 -3.08 0.87
N PRO A 962 13.76 -2.60 -0.14
CA PRO A 962 14.91 -1.67 0.02
C PRO A 962 14.56 -0.20 0.34
N TRP A 963 13.41 0.05 0.97
CA TRP A 963 12.85 1.39 1.25
C TRP A 963 13.44 2.06 2.49
N GLN A 964 14.26 1.36 3.27
CA GLN A 964 14.85 1.84 4.53
C GLN A 964 16.28 2.38 4.39
N GLY A 965 16.78 2.54 3.16
CA GLY A 965 18.04 3.24 2.88
C GLY A 965 17.92 4.75 3.00
#